data_AF-A0A094KIS9-F1
#
_entry.id   AF-A0A094KIS9-F1
#
_cell.length_a   1.000
_cell.length_b   1.000
_cell.length_c   1.000
_cell.angle_alpha   90.00
_cell.angle_beta   90.00
_cell.angle_gamma   90.00
#
_symmetry.space_group_name_H-M   'P 1'
#
loop_
_entity.id
_entity.type
_entity.pdbx_description
1 polymer ?
#
loop_
_entity_poly.entity_id
_entity_poly.type
_entity_poly.pdbx_seq_one_letter_code
_entity_poly.pdbx_strand_id
1 'polypeptide(L)'
;RDERNQSIIVSGESGAGKTVSAKYAMRYFATVSGSASEANVEEKVLASNPIMESIGNAKTTRNDNSSRFGKYIEIGFDKRYRIIGANMRTYLLEKSRVVFQAEEERNYHIFYQLCASAALPELKTLRLGNANYFHYTKQGGSPVIDGVDDAKEMVNTRQACTLLGISDSYQMAIFRILAGILHLGNVEFASRDSDSCTIPPKHEPLTIFCDLMGVEYEEMAHWLCHRKLATTTETYIKPISKLHAVNARDALAKHIYANLFNWIVDHVNKALHATVKQHSFIGVLDIYGFETFEINSFEQFCINYANEKLQQQFNMHVFKLEQEEYMKEQIPWTLIDFYDNQPCINLIEAKMGILDLLDEECKMPKGSDDTWAQKLYNTHLNKCALFEKPRLSNKAFIIKHFADKVEYQCEGFLEKNKDTVYEEQIKVLKSSKFKLLPELFQDEEKVLSPTSATPSGRVPLSRTAVKPAKARPGQASKEHKKTVGHQFRNSLHLLMETLNATTPHYVRCIKPNDFKFPFTFDEKRAVQQLRACGVLETIRISAAGFPSRWTYQEFFSRYRVLMKQRDVLSDRKQTCKNVLEKLILDKDKYQFGKTKIFFRAGQVAYLEKIRADKLRAACIRIQKTIRGWLMRKKYVRMRKAAITIQRYVRGYQARCYAKFLRRTRAAITIQKFQRMYVVRKRYQCMRAATIALQALLRGYMARNKYQMV
;
A
#
# COMPACT_ATOMS: atom_id res chain seq x y z
N ARG A 1 -24.37 5.75 14.06
CA ARG A 1 -23.64 6.47 15.12
C ARG A 1 -23.55 7.95 14.81
N ASP A 2 -22.96 8.32 13.67
CA ASP A 2 -22.66 9.73 13.36
C ASP A 2 -23.63 10.33 12.30
N GLU A 3 -24.72 9.64 11.95
CA GLU A 3 -25.69 10.01 10.88
C GLU A 3 -25.02 10.58 9.62
N ARG A 4 -23.93 9.93 9.20
CA ARG A 4 -23.07 10.37 8.11
C ARG A 4 -22.78 9.21 7.17
N ASN A 5 -22.82 9.49 5.87
CA ASN A 5 -22.45 8.53 4.83
C ASN A 5 -20.96 8.16 4.93
N GLN A 6 -20.63 6.93 4.52
CA GLN A 6 -19.27 6.39 4.62
C GLN A 6 -18.71 6.07 3.24
N SER A 7 -17.39 6.11 3.08
CA SER A 7 -16.73 5.64 1.87
C SER A 7 -15.60 4.69 2.23
N ILE A 8 -15.53 3.51 1.61
CA ILE A 8 -14.39 2.61 1.67
C ILE A 8 -13.58 2.80 0.39
N ILE A 9 -12.36 3.30 0.52
CA ILE A 9 -11.44 3.58 -0.58
C ILE A 9 -10.44 2.43 -0.65
N VAL A 10 -10.57 1.60 -1.69
CA VAL A 10 -9.70 0.46 -1.96
C VAL A 10 -8.71 0.84 -3.04
N SER A 11 -7.41 0.86 -2.70
CA SER A 11 -6.35 1.25 -3.63
C SER A 11 -5.16 0.29 -3.59
N GLY A 12 -4.37 0.30 -4.66
CA GLY A 12 -3.22 -0.58 -4.84
C GLY A 12 -2.89 -0.77 -6.32
N GLU A 13 -1.73 -1.33 -6.62
CA GLU A 13 -1.33 -1.64 -8.00
C GLU A 13 -2.33 -2.61 -8.67
N SER A 14 -2.32 -2.66 -10.00
CA SER A 14 -3.09 -3.66 -10.74
C SER A 14 -2.67 -5.08 -10.30
N GLY A 15 -3.65 -5.97 -10.12
CA GLY A 15 -3.41 -7.34 -9.61
C GLY A 15 -3.23 -7.46 -8.08
N ALA A 16 -3.29 -6.38 -7.31
CA ALA A 16 -3.13 -6.43 -5.85
C ALA A 16 -4.37 -6.97 -5.08
N GLY A 17 -5.50 -7.23 -5.76
CA GLY A 17 -6.72 -7.76 -5.13
C GLY A 17 -7.77 -6.72 -4.71
N LYS A 18 -7.78 -5.54 -5.35
CA LYS A 18 -8.76 -4.46 -5.07
C LYS A 18 -10.21 -4.91 -5.28
N THR A 19 -10.52 -5.43 -6.47
CA THR A 19 -11.86 -5.91 -6.85
C THR A 19 -12.35 -7.00 -5.90
N VAL A 20 -11.46 -7.92 -5.50
CA VAL A 20 -11.76 -8.99 -4.55
C VAL A 20 -12.10 -8.42 -3.16
N SER A 21 -11.34 -7.41 -2.71
CA SER A 21 -11.59 -6.74 -1.43
C SER A 21 -12.95 -6.01 -1.44
N ALA A 22 -13.27 -5.29 -2.53
CA ALA A 22 -14.56 -4.65 -2.71
C ALA A 22 -15.71 -5.68 -2.71
N LYS A 23 -15.53 -6.83 -3.38
CA LYS A 23 -16.50 -7.94 -3.39
C LYS A 23 -16.81 -8.45 -1.99
N TYR A 24 -15.79 -8.69 -1.16
CA TYR A 24 -15.99 -9.14 0.22
C TYR A 24 -16.64 -8.08 1.10
N ALA A 25 -16.30 -6.79 0.93
CA ALA A 25 -16.96 -5.70 1.64
C ALA A 25 -18.46 -5.63 1.33
N MET A 26 -18.83 -5.74 0.04
CA MET A 26 -20.24 -5.76 -0.38
C MET A 26 -21.00 -6.96 0.20
N ARG A 27 -20.41 -8.17 0.15
CA ARG A 27 -20.99 -9.38 0.74
C ARG A 27 -21.18 -9.27 2.26
N TYR A 28 -20.21 -8.64 2.94
CA TYR A 28 -20.31 -8.38 4.38
C TYR A 28 -21.54 -7.50 4.69
N PHE A 29 -21.70 -6.38 3.98
CA PHE A 29 -22.85 -5.49 4.18
C PHE A 29 -24.19 -6.19 3.90
N ALA A 30 -24.26 -7.01 2.84
CA ALA A 30 -25.45 -7.78 2.52
C ALA A 30 -25.85 -8.76 3.62
N THR A 31 -24.86 -9.44 4.21
CA THR A 31 -25.07 -10.43 5.27
C THR A 31 -25.53 -9.77 6.58
N VAL A 32 -24.87 -8.68 7.00
CA VAL A 32 -25.15 -8.05 8.32
C VAL A 32 -26.41 -7.17 8.33
N SER A 33 -26.88 -6.73 7.16
CA SER A 33 -28.06 -5.86 7.04
C SER A 33 -29.39 -6.62 7.03
N GLY A 34 -29.36 -7.96 7.19
CA GLY A 34 -30.55 -8.79 7.34
C GLY A 34 -31.41 -8.85 6.08
N SER A 35 -30.77 -9.02 4.92
CA SER A 35 -31.42 -8.99 3.61
C SER A 35 -32.57 -10.01 3.53
N ALA A 36 -33.77 -9.46 3.29
CA ALA A 36 -35.03 -10.16 3.13
C ALA A 36 -35.11 -10.92 1.80
N SER A 37 -35.84 -12.02 1.83
CA SER A 37 -35.95 -13.11 0.85
C SER A 37 -36.42 -12.78 -0.57
N GLU A 38 -36.60 -11.50 -0.95
CA GLU A 38 -37.17 -11.14 -2.27
C GLU A 38 -36.39 -10.08 -3.08
N ALA A 39 -35.41 -9.37 -2.51
CA ALA A 39 -34.75 -8.28 -3.24
C ALA A 39 -33.38 -8.63 -3.85
N ASN A 40 -32.71 -9.71 -3.40
CA ASN A 40 -31.37 -10.17 -3.82
C ASN A 40 -30.43 -9.06 -4.36
N VAL A 41 -30.39 -7.90 -3.71
CA VAL A 41 -29.60 -6.74 -4.16
C VAL A 41 -28.12 -7.11 -4.18
N GLU A 42 -27.69 -7.98 -3.26
CA GLU A 42 -26.35 -8.58 -3.28
C GLU A 42 -26.06 -9.29 -4.59
N GLU A 43 -26.96 -10.19 -5.03
CA GLU A 43 -26.79 -10.97 -6.25
C GLU A 43 -26.72 -10.06 -7.47
N LYS A 44 -27.59 -9.03 -7.54
CA LYS A 44 -27.58 -8.05 -8.63
C LYS A 44 -26.29 -7.21 -8.65
N VAL A 45 -25.86 -6.71 -7.49
CA VAL A 45 -24.61 -5.95 -7.39
C VAL A 45 -23.41 -6.83 -7.79
N LEU A 46 -23.39 -8.09 -7.36
CA LEU A 46 -22.34 -9.04 -7.74
C LEU A 46 -22.39 -9.39 -9.23
N ALA A 47 -23.58 -9.56 -9.80
CA ALA A 47 -23.82 -9.83 -11.22
C ALA A 47 -23.45 -8.64 -12.12
N SER A 48 -23.33 -7.42 -11.60
CA SER A 48 -22.82 -6.29 -12.39
C SER A 48 -21.33 -6.40 -12.72
N ASN A 49 -20.55 -7.19 -11.97
CA ASN A 49 -19.09 -7.25 -12.16
C ASN A 49 -18.70 -7.87 -13.52
N PRO A 50 -19.19 -9.04 -13.94
CA PRO A 50 -18.86 -9.59 -15.28
C PRO A 50 -19.09 -8.59 -16.41
N ILE A 51 -20.20 -7.84 -16.38
CA ILE A 51 -20.51 -6.80 -17.38
C ILE A 51 -19.45 -5.71 -17.34
N MET A 52 -19.23 -5.12 -16.16
CA MET A 52 -18.29 -4.00 -16.01
C MET A 52 -16.83 -4.39 -16.27
N GLU A 53 -16.44 -5.62 -15.93
CA GLU A 53 -15.12 -6.14 -16.26
C GLU A 53 -14.98 -6.37 -17.77
N SER A 54 -16.02 -6.85 -18.46
CA SER A 54 -15.96 -7.03 -19.92
C SER A 54 -15.72 -5.72 -20.69
N ILE A 55 -16.40 -4.63 -20.30
CA ILE A 55 -16.35 -3.34 -21.00
C ILE A 55 -15.33 -2.34 -20.41
N GLY A 56 -14.81 -2.61 -19.21
CA GLY A 56 -13.97 -1.68 -18.47
C GLY A 56 -12.60 -2.22 -18.07
N ASN A 57 -12.38 -3.53 -18.20
CA ASN A 57 -11.09 -4.15 -17.89
C ASN A 57 -10.41 -4.67 -19.16
N ALA A 58 -9.09 -4.75 -19.08
CA ALA A 58 -8.24 -5.27 -20.16
C ALA A 58 -6.98 -5.95 -19.60
N LYS A 59 -6.32 -6.74 -20.46
CA LYS A 59 -4.98 -7.27 -20.20
C LYS A 59 -3.95 -6.15 -20.36
N THR A 60 -3.10 -5.99 -19.37
CA THR A 60 -1.87 -5.18 -19.45
C THR A 60 -0.65 -6.07 -19.25
N THR A 61 0.54 -5.52 -19.45
CA THR A 61 1.81 -6.23 -19.19
C THR A 61 1.96 -6.76 -17.76
N ARG A 62 1.20 -6.22 -16.79
CA ARG A 62 1.33 -6.56 -15.36
C ARG A 62 0.15 -7.33 -14.76
N ASN A 63 -1.01 -7.30 -15.41
CA ASN A 63 -2.24 -7.93 -14.93
C ASN A 63 -3.16 -8.28 -16.10
N ASP A 64 -3.67 -9.51 -16.09
CA ASP A 64 -4.53 -10.03 -17.15
C ASP A 64 -5.95 -9.45 -17.13
N ASN A 65 -6.41 -8.96 -15.96
CA ASN A 65 -7.72 -8.37 -15.77
C ASN A 65 -7.59 -7.06 -14.98
N SER A 66 -7.09 -6.01 -15.65
CA SER A 66 -6.79 -4.70 -15.07
C SER A 66 -7.96 -3.73 -15.30
N SER A 67 -8.57 -3.21 -14.23
CA SER A 67 -9.59 -2.15 -14.33
C SER A 67 -9.00 -0.87 -14.92
N ARG A 68 -9.55 -0.39 -16.05
CA ARG A 68 -9.12 0.83 -16.75
C ARG A 68 -10.13 1.97 -16.61
N PHE A 69 -10.85 1.97 -15.49
CA PHE A 69 -11.77 3.00 -15.04
C PHE A 69 -11.87 2.95 -13.51
N GLY A 70 -12.31 4.04 -12.89
CA GLY A 70 -12.70 4.07 -11.48
C GLY A 70 -14.16 3.68 -11.31
N LYS A 71 -14.45 2.77 -10.40
CA LYS A 71 -15.80 2.29 -10.08
C LYS A 71 -16.14 2.66 -8.64
N TYR A 72 -17.21 3.42 -8.45
CA TYR A 72 -17.73 3.78 -7.14
C TYR A 72 -19.14 3.22 -6.99
N ILE A 73 -19.32 2.26 -6.08
CA ILE A 73 -20.62 1.64 -5.83
C ILE A 73 -21.17 2.18 -4.51
N GLU A 74 -22.25 2.94 -4.59
CA GLU A 74 -23.01 3.46 -3.45
C GLU A 74 -24.05 2.41 -3.04
N ILE A 75 -23.88 1.79 -1.87
CA ILE A 75 -24.86 0.86 -1.31
C ILE A 75 -25.85 1.68 -0.48
N GLY A 76 -27.12 1.70 -0.90
CA GLY A 76 -28.18 2.47 -0.24
C GLY A 76 -28.81 1.71 0.92
N PHE A 77 -29.04 2.43 2.03
CA PHE A 77 -29.68 1.92 3.24
C PHE A 77 -30.96 2.70 3.57
N ASP A 78 -31.96 2.00 4.12
CA ASP A 78 -33.16 2.63 4.69
C ASP A 78 -32.93 3.14 6.13
N LYS A 79 -33.97 3.71 6.74
CA LYS A 79 -33.94 4.18 8.14
C LYS A 79 -33.77 3.05 9.18
N ARG A 80 -33.94 1.80 8.77
CA ARG A 80 -33.73 0.60 9.60
C ARG A 80 -32.36 -0.04 9.32
N TYR A 81 -31.50 0.66 8.56
CA TYR A 81 -30.17 0.22 8.14
C TYR A 81 -30.16 -1.10 7.36
N ARG A 82 -31.20 -1.38 6.58
CA ARG A 82 -31.25 -2.49 5.63
C ARG A 82 -30.84 -2.03 4.24
N ILE A 83 -30.19 -2.91 3.48
CA ILE A 83 -29.87 -2.62 2.08
C ILE A 83 -31.17 -2.59 1.28
N ILE A 84 -31.34 -1.52 0.51
CA ILE A 84 -32.51 -1.34 -0.37
C ILE A 84 -32.14 -1.40 -1.85
N GLY A 85 -30.91 -1.05 -2.21
CA GLY A 85 -30.45 -0.93 -3.58
C GLY A 85 -29.01 -0.46 -3.65
N ALA A 86 -28.52 -0.25 -4.86
CA ALA A 86 -27.19 0.32 -5.11
C ALA A 86 -27.21 1.29 -6.29
N ASN A 87 -26.19 2.13 -6.36
CA ASN A 87 -25.96 3.04 -7.48
C ASN A 87 -24.47 3.01 -7.85
N MET A 88 -24.17 2.81 -9.12
CA MET A 88 -22.82 2.76 -9.65
C MET A 88 -22.48 4.07 -10.34
N ARG A 89 -21.37 4.67 -9.94
CA ARG A 89 -20.75 5.79 -10.63
C ARG A 89 -19.43 5.34 -11.22
N THR A 90 -19.22 5.66 -12.48
CA THR A 90 -17.98 5.38 -13.19
C THR A 90 -17.24 6.66 -13.46
N TYR A 91 -15.92 6.61 -13.32
CA TYR A 91 -15.05 7.75 -13.54
C TYR A 91 -13.86 7.31 -14.38
N LEU A 92 -13.29 8.22 -15.17
CA LEU A 92 -11.93 8.09 -15.69
C LEU A 92 -11.68 6.84 -16.58
N LEU A 93 -12.59 6.53 -17.51
CA LEU A 93 -12.42 5.46 -18.50
C LEU A 93 -11.25 5.76 -19.44
N GLU A 94 -10.32 4.81 -19.62
CA GLU A 94 -9.17 4.90 -20.53
C GLU A 94 -9.59 4.77 -22.02
N LYS A 95 -10.27 5.79 -22.55
CA LYS A 95 -10.81 5.78 -23.92
C LYS A 95 -9.78 5.42 -25.00
N SER A 96 -8.52 5.82 -24.84
CA SER A 96 -7.45 5.55 -25.81
C SER A 96 -7.23 4.05 -26.06
N ARG A 97 -7.52 3.20 -25.07
CA ARG A 97 -7.41 1.74 -25.20
C ARG A 97 -8.31 1.17 -26.30
N VAL A 98 -9.41 1.84 -26.64
CA VAL A 98 -10.32 1.40 -27.70
C VAL A 98 -9.62 1.34 -29.06
N VAL A 99 -8.65 2.22 -29.31
CA VAL A 99 -8.02 2.40 -30.63
C VAL A 99 -6.53 2.10 -30.64
N PHE A 100 -5.91 1.99 -29.47
CA PHE A 100 -4.48 1.76 -29.31
C PHE A 100 -4.18 0.76 -28.19
N GLN A 101 -3.22 -0.13 -28.41
CA GLN A 101 -2.67 -1.04 -27.40
C GLN A 101 -1.15 -1.15 -27.58
N ALA A 102 -0.41 -1.12 -26.48
CA ALA A 102 1.03 -1.40 -26.49
C ALA A 102 1.29 -2.91 -26.64
N GLU A 103 2.55 -3.26 -26.93
CA GLU A 103 3.00 -4.66 -27.00
C GLU A 103 2.58 -5.45 -25.75
N GLU A 104 2.12 -6.68 -25.95
CA GLU A 104 1.59 -7.59 -24.92
C GLU A 104 0.30 -7.14 -24.20
N GLU A 105 -0.31 -6.03 -24.60
CA GLU A 105 -1.61 -5.56 -24.07
C GLU A 105 -2.79 -5.94 -24.97
N ARG A 106 -3.99 -5.96 -24.37
CA ARG A 106 -5.26 -6.13 -25.08
C ARG A 106 -6.11 -4.86 -25.03
N ASN A 107 -7.06 -4.77 -25.96
CA ASN A 107 -8.23 -3.90 -25.83
C ASN A 107 -9.16 -4.46 -24.72
N TYR A 108 -10.30 -3.81 -24.48
CA TYR A 108 -11.29 -4.29 -23.51
C TYR A 108 -11.75 -5.72 -23.82
N HIS A 109 -11.96 -6.52 -22.78
CA HIS A 109 -12.24 -7.95 -22.89
C HIS A 109 -13.44 -8.27 -23.80
N ILE A 110 -14.47 -7.43 -23.80
CA ILE A 110 -15.68 -7.63 -24.59
C ILE A 110 -15.41 -7.82 -26.09
N PHE A 111 -14.38 -7.18 -26.65
CA PHE A 111 -14.03 -7.35 -28.07
C PHE A 111 -13.49 -8.75 -28.37
N TYR A 112 -12.71 -9.33 -27.44
CA TYR A 112 -12.17 -10.68 -27.59
C TYR A 112 -13.22 -11.75 -27.30
N GLN A 113 -14.08 -11.51 -26.29
CA GLN A 113 -15.28 -12.31 -26.02
C GLN A 113 -16.20 -12.40 -27.26
N LEU A 114 -16.37 -11.27 -27.96
CA LEU A 114 -17.18 -11.21 -29.18
C LEU A 114 -16.51 -11.91 -30.38
N CYS A 115 -15.21 -11.70 -30.59
CA CYS A 115 -14.45 -12.40 -31.63
C CYS A 115 -14.41 -13.93 -31.40
N ALA A 116 -14.23 -14.38 -30.16
CA ALA A 116 -14.25 -15.80 -29.80
C ALA A 116 -15.62 -16.45 -30.04
N SER A 117 -16.68 -15.64 -29.98
CA SER A 117 -18.07 -16.06 -30.19
C SER A 117 -18.57 -15.86 -31.63
N ALA A 118 -17.73 -15.41 -32.56
CA ALA A 118 -18.12 -14.99 -33.91
C ALA A 118 -18.84 -16.08 -34.74
N ALA A 119 -18.56 -17.36 -34.47
CA ALA A 119 -19.16 -18.49 -35.19
C ALA A 119 -20.61 -18.81 -34.75
N LEU A 120 -21.07 -18.25 -33.63
CA LEU A 120 -22.42 -18.49 -33.11
C LEU A 120 -23.49 -17.98 -34.10
N PRO A 121 -24.57 -18.75 -34.36
CA PRO A 121 -25.57 -18.41 -35.37
C PRO A 121 -26.15 -17.00 -35.22
N GLU A 122 -26.43 -16.57 -33.99
CA GLU A 122 -27.00 -15.26 -33.67
C GLU A 122 -26.01 -14.10 -33.87
N LEU A 123 -24.70 -14.37 -33.86
CA LEU A 123 -23.65 -13.35 -34.05
C LEU A 123 -23.13 -13.30 -35.50
N LYS A 124 -23.53 -14.23 -36.38
CA LYS A 124 -23.09 -14.26 -37.78
C LYS A 124 -23.40 -12.96 -38.53
N THR A 125 -24.50 -12.28 -38.20
CA THR A 125 -24.87 -11.00 -38.81
C THR A 125 -23.87 -9.88 -38.49
N LEU A 126 -23.05 -10.03 -37.45
CA LEU A 126 -21.99 -9.09 -37.08
C LEU A 126 -20.75 -9.18 -37.97
N ARG A 127 -20.65 -10.25 -38.79
CA ARG A 127 -19.58 -10.50 -39.77
C ARG A 127 -18.17 -10.38 -39.15
N LEU A 128 -17.99 -11.02 -37.99
CA LEU A 128 -16.75 -10.93 -37.23
C LEU A 128 -15.74 -12.01 -37.67
N GLY A 129 -14.47 -11.62 -37.72
CA GLY A 129 -13.34 -12.54 -37.87
C GLY A 129 -12.66 -12.85 -36.53
N ASN A 130 -11.44 -13.37 -36.59
CA ASN A 130 -10.59 -13.53 -35.40
C ASN A 130 -10.05 -12.17 -34.90
N ALA A 131 -9.51 -12.13 -33.68
CA ALA A 131 -8.98 -10.89 -33.08
C ALA A 131 -7.79 -10.29 -33.86
N ASN A 132 -7.06 -11.08 -34.66
CA ASN A 132 -5.93 -10.60 -35.46
C ASN A 132 -6.39 -9.87 -36.75
N TYR A 133 -7.66 -10.02 -37.13
CA TYR A 133 -8.22 -9.35 -38.31
C TYR A 133 -8.43 -7.85 -38.07
N PHE A 134 -8.91 -7.46 -36.88
CA PHE A 134 -9.28 -6.07 -36.59
C PHE A 134 -8.10 -5.26 -36.09
N HIS A 135 -7.90 -4.07 -36.68
CA HIS A 135 -6.86 -3.13 -36.28
C HIS A 135 -6.91 -2.75 -34.80
N TYR A 136 -8.10 -2.60 -34.23
CA TYR A 136 -8.29 -2.24 -32.82
C TYR A 136 -8.09 -3.38 -31.82
N THR A 137 -7.84 -4.62 -32.24
CA THR A 137 -7.58 -5.75 -31.33
C THR A 137 -6.24 -6.45 -31.57
N LYS A 138 -5.56 -6.16 -32.69
CA LYS A 138 -4.31 -6.83 -33.10
C LYS A 138 -3.02 -6.11 -32.70
N GLN A 139 -3.08 -4.84 -32.30
CA GLN A 139 -1.87 -4.01 -32.12
C GLN A 139 -0.91 -4.54 -31.06
N GLY A 140 -1.44 -5.03 -29.94
CA GLY A 140 -0.60 -5.54 -28.85
C GLY A 140 -0.08 -6.96 -29.03
N GLY A 141 -0.31 -7.62 -30.18
CA GLY A 141 0.27 -8.93 -30.48
C GLY A 141 -0.25 -10.10 -29.63
N SER A 142 -1.15 -9.87 -28.67
CA SER A 142 -1.56 -10.84 -27.66
C SER A 142 -3.06 -11.13 -27.71
N PRO A 143 -3.55 -11.99 -28.64
CA PRO A 143 -4.99 -12.20 -28.85
C PRO A 143 -5.66 -13.03 -27.74
N VAL A 144 -4.90 -13.88 -27.03
CA VAL A 144 -5.41 -14.84 -26.04
C VAL A 144 -4.68 -14.65 -24.71
N ILE A 145 -5.41 -14.81 -23.60
CA ILE A 145 -4.83 -14.85 -22.25
C ILE A 145 -4.74 -16.31 -21.81
N ASP A 146 -3.58 -16.70 -21.27
CA ASP A 146 -3.40 -18.05 -20.73
C ASP A 146 -4.41 -18.37 -19.61
N GLY A 147 -5.05 -19.53 -19.71
CA GLY A 147 -6.07 -19.99 -18.76
C GLY A 147 -7.43 -19.29 -18.81
N VAL A 148 -7.68 -18.37 -19.75
CA VAL A 148 -8.97 -17.69 -19.92
C VAL A 148 -9.64 -18.12 -21.22
N ASP A 149 -10.90 -18.54 -21.13
CA ASP A 149 -11.76 -18.84 -22.27
C ASP A 149 -12.71 -17.66 -22.51
N ASP A 150 -12.37 -16.81 -23.49
CA ASP A 150 -13.15 -15.62 -23.83
C ASP A 150 -14.58 -15.98 -24.32
N ALA A 151 -14.81 -17.16 -24.90
CA ALA A 151 -16.16 -17.58 -25.30
C ALA A 151 -17.01 -17.96 -24.09
N LYS A 152 -16.42 -18.64 -23.11
CA LYS A 152 -17.08 -18.92 -21.82
C LYS A 152 -17.40 -17.63 -21.05
N GLU A 153 -16.47 -16.68 -21.03
CA GLU A 153 -16.72 -15.38 -20.40
C GLU A 153 -17.81 -14.58 -21.15
N MET A 154 -17.94 -14.72 -22.47
CA MET A 154 -19.07 -14.14 -23.21
C MET A 154 -20.42 -14.69 -22.73
N VAL A 155 -20.51 -16.00 -22.47
CA VAL A 155 -21.72 -16.63 -21.90
C VAL A 155 -22.02 -16.05 -20.52
N ASN A 156 -21.01 -15.90 -19.67
CA ASN A 156 -21.13 -15.30 -18.35
C ASN A 156 -21.61 -13.83 -18.42
N THR A 157 -21.05 -13.03 -19.33
CA THR A 157 -21.46 -11.64 -19.59
C THR A 157 -22.94 -11.56 -20.03
N ARG A 158 -23.38 -12.44 -20.95
CA ARG A 158 -24.79 -12.49 -21.39
C ARG A 158 -25.74 -12.89 -20.26
N GLN A 159 -25.37 -13.88 -19.45
CA GLN A 159 -26.14 -14.28 -18.27
C GLN A 159 -26.26 -13.12 -17.28
N ALA A 160 -25.17 -12.41 -17.01
CA ALA A 160 -25.18 -11.23 -16.16
C ALA A 160 -26.08 -10.11 -16.70
N CYS A 161 -26.02 -9.81 -18.01
CA CYS A 161 -26.92 -8.85 -18.65
C CYS A 161 -28.40 -9.23 -18.46
N THR A 162 -28.71 -10.53 -18.62
CA THR A 162 -30.07 -11.06 -18.46
C THR A 162 -30.56 -10.92 -17.02
N LEU A 163 -29.72 -11.24 -16.02
CA LEU A 163 -30.02 -11.07 -14.59
C LEU A 163 -30.29 -9.61 -14.20
N LEU A 164 -29.61 -8.67 -14.87
CA LEU A 164 -29.81 -7.22 -14.67
C LEU A 164 -30.88 -6.62 -15.59
N GLY A 165 -31.70 -7.44 -16.24
CA GLY A 165 -32.86 -6.97 -16.99
C GLY A 165 -32.54 -6.30 -18.33
N ILE A 166 -31.33 -6.48 -18.87
CA ILE A 166 -31.00 -6.08 -20.24
C ILE A 166 -31.56 -7.15 -21.18
N SER A 167 -32.68 -6.84 -21.83
CA SER A 167 -33.35 -7.77 -22.77
C SER A 167 -32.41 -8.24 -23.89
N ASP A 168 -32.61 -9.44 -24.42
CA ASP A 168 -31.84 -10.00 -25.54
C ASP A 168 -31.74 -9.06 -26.76
N SER A 169 -32.81 -8.31 -27.06
CA SER A 169 -32.79 -7.31 -28.14
C SER A 169 -31.79 -6.19 -27.88
N TYR A 170 -31.71 -5.69 -26.64
CA TYR A 170 -30.71 -4.69 -26.25
C TYR A 170 -29.31 -5.31 -26.16
N GLN A 171 -29.16 -6.56 -25.70
CA GLN A 171 -27.86 -7.25 -25.73
C GLN A 171 -27.30 -7.36 -27.15
N MET A 172 -28.12 -7.81 -28.09
CA MET A 172 -27.74 -7.87 -29.51
C MET A 172 -27.43 -6.48 -30.08
N ALA A 173 -28.15 -5.46 -29.63
CA ALA A 173 -27.90 -4.08 -30.02
C ALA A 173 -26.52 -3.58 -29.53
N ILE A 174 -26.13 -3.89 -28.29
CA ILE A 174 -24.79 -3.59 -27.74
C ILE A 174 -23.71 -4.28 -28.59
N PHE A 175 -23.86 -5.58 -28.84
CA PHE A 175 -22.89 -6.35 -29.64
C PHE A 175 -22.78 -5.85 -31.08
N ARG A 176 -23.89 -5.38 -31.66
CA ARG A 176 -23.92 -4.74 -32.98
C ARG A 176 -23.11 -3.46 -33.04
N ILE A 177 -23.20 -2.60 -32.02
CA ILE A 177 -22.41 -1.36 -31.94
C ILE A 177 -20.92 -1.68 -31.76
N LEU A 178 -20.58 -2.63 -30.88
CA LEU A 178 -19.19 -3.07 -30.68
C LEU A 178 -18.57 -3.66 -31.95
N ALA A 179 -19.31 -4.49 -32.68
CA ALA A 179 -18.88 -5.00 -33.99
C ALA A 179 -18.67 -3.86 -34.98
N GLY A 180 -19.56 -2.86 -35.00
CA GLY A 180 -19.39 -1.66 -35.80
C GLY A 180 -18.09 -0.91 -35.47
N ILE A 181 -17.74 -0.76 -34.19
CA ILE A 181 -16.46 -0.15 -33.78
C ILE A 181 -15.26 -0.94 -34.33
N LEU A 182 -15.30 -2.27 -34.29
CA LEU A 182 -14.23 -3.12 -34.84
C LEU A 182 -14.07 -2.94 -36.36
N HIS A 183 -15.18 -2.94 -37.11
CA HIS A 183 -15.17 -2.71 -38.56
C HIS A 183 -14.72 -1.29 -38.93
N LEU A 184 -15.12 -0.29 -38.14
CA LEU A 184 -14.68 1.09 -38.31
C LEU A 184 -13.15 1.19 -38.23
N GLY A 185 -12.51 0.47 -37.31
CA GLY A 185 -11.05 0.45 -37.18
C GLY A 185 -10.30 -0.10 -38.39
N ASN A 186 -10.96 -0.90 -39.23
CA ASN A 186 -10.42 -1.43 -40.49
C ASN A 186 -10.68 -0.51 -41.70
N VAL A 187 -11.31 0.65 -41.51
CA VAL A 187 -11.44 1.65 -42.57
C VAL A 187 -10.07 2.28 -42.83
N GLU A 188 -9.58 2.11 -44.06
CA GLU A 188 -8.30 2.66 -44.53
C GLU A 188 -8.53 3.85 -45.46
N PHE A 189 -7.58 4.78 -45.42
CA PHE A 189 -7.61 6.00 -46.21
C PHE A 189 -6.44 6.03 -47.19
N ALA A 190 -6.74 6.25 -48.46
CA ALA A 190 -5.77 6.51 -49.51
C ALA A 190 -5.55 8.02 -49.64
N SER A 191 -4.29 8.46 -49.66
CA SER A 191 -3.96 9.87 -49.89
C SER A 191 -4.28 10.28 -51.33
N ARG A 192 -4.67 11.54 -51.50
CA ARG A 192 -4.92 12.19 -52.79
C ARG A 192 -4.13 13.50 -52.86
N ASP A 193 -4.18 14.16 -54.02
CA ASP A 193 -3.55 15.45 -54.23
C ASP A 193 -4.06 16.51 -53.23
N SER A 194 -3.23 17.54 -53.00
CA SER A 194 -3.55 18.68 -52.13
C SER A 194 -3.84 18.32 -50.65
N ASP A 195 -3.08 17.35 -50.10
CA ASP A 195 -3.16 16.94 -48.69
C ASP A 195 -4.58 16.48 -48.28
N SER A 196 -5.22 15.71 -49.17
CA SER A 196 -6.57 15.15 -48.98
C SER A 196 -6.55 13.62 -48.94
N CYS A 197 -7.68 13.00 -48.58
CA CYS A 197 -7.81 11.55 -48.55
C CYS A 197 -9.17 11.07 -49.09
N THR A 198 -9.20 9.81 -49.51
CA THR A 198 -10.42 9.13 -49.97
C THR A 198 -10.44 7.69 -49.47
N ILE A 199 -11.63 7.15 -49.24
CA ILE A 199 -11.82 5.71 -48.97
C ILE A 199 -11.74 4.94 -50.30
N PRO A 200 -11.11 3.75 -50.35
CA PRO A 200 -11.11 2.89 -51.52
C PRO A 200 -12.53 2.58 -52.04
N PRO A 201 -12.72 2.38 -53.36
CA PRO A 201 -14.03 2.06 -53.90
C PRO A 201 -14.52 0.70 -53.40
N LYS A 202 -15.80 0.61 -53.01
CA LYS A 202 -16.43 -0.61 -52.44
C LYS A 202 -15.66 -1.17 -51.23
N HIS A 203 -15.24 -0.30 -50.31
CA HIS A 203 -14.50 -0.72 -49.12
C HIS A 203 -15.39 -1.59 -48.22
N GLU A 204 -15.07 -2.87 -48.14
CA GLU A 204 -15.87 -3.86 -47.40
C GLU A 204 -16.04 -3.50 -45.91
N PRO A 205 -14.99 -3.11 -45.15
CA PRO A 205 -15.14 -2.73 -43.74
C PRO A 205 -16.12 -1.56 -43.53
N LEU A 206 -16.09 -0.55 -44.41
CA LEU A 206 -17.03 0.57 -44.32
C LEU A 206 -18.46 0.14 -44.69
N THR A 207 -18.61 -0.75 -45.66
CA THR A 207 -19.91 -1.30 -46.04
C THR A 207 -20.55 -2.04 -44.86
N ILE A 208 -19.77 -2.87 -44.17
CA ILE A 208 -20.24 -3.60 -42.99
C ILE A 208 -20.55 -2.63 -41.85
N PHE A 209 -19.70 -1.64 -41.60
CA PHE A 209 -19.94 -0.60 -40.60
C PHE A 209 -21.28 0.12 -40.84
N CYS A 210 -21.55 0.56 -42.07
CA CYS A 210 -22.78 1.28 -42.39
C CYS A 210 -24.03 0.40 -42.27
N ASP A 211 -23.94 -0.89 -42.65
CA ASP A 211 -25.02 -1.88 -42.45
C ASP A 211 -25.31 -2.10 -40.95
N LEU A 212 -24.26 -2.31 -40.16
CA LEU A 212 -24.39 -2.48 -38.71
C LEU A 212 -24.89 -1.21 -38.01
N MET A 213 -24.43 -0.03 -38.41
CA MET A 213 -24.89 1.23 -37.79
C MET A 213 -26.22 1.72 -38.37
N GLY A 214 -26.72 1.14 -39.47
CA GLY A 214 -27.98 1.53 -40.10
C GLY A 214 -27.96 2.95 -40.69
N VAL A 215 -26.82 3.33 -41.28
CA VAL A 215 -26.55 4.66 -41.88
C VAL A 215 -26.22 4.55 -43.37
N GLU A 216 -26.31 5.67 -44.09
CA GLU A 216 -25.99 5.68 -45.53
C GLU A 216 -24.46 5.61 -45.77
N TYR A 217 -24.06 4.75 -46.71
CA TYR A 217 -22.64 4.55 -47.05
C TYR A 217 -21.98 5.82 -47.59
N GLU A 218 -22.60 6.49 -48.57
CA GLU A 218 -22.02 7.66 -49.23
C GLU A 218 -21.91 8.86 -48.27
N GLU A 219 -22.92 9.06 -47.41
CA GLU A 219 -22.91 10.12 -46.40
C GLU A 219 -21.77 9.91 -45.39
N MET A 220 -21.60 8.68 -44.89
CA MET A 220 -20.52 8.37 -43.96
C MET A 220 -19.14 8.46 -44.63
N ALA A 221 -19.00 7.94 -45.86
CA ALA A 221 -17.75 8.03 -46.62
C ALA A 221 -17.34 9.49 -46.86
N HIS A 222 -18.30 10.36 -47.17
CA HIS A 222 -18.05 11.78 -47.36
C HIS A 222 -17.49 12.44 -46.08
N TRP A 223 -18.17 12.28 -44.94
CA TRP A 223 -17.79 12.93 -43.68
C TRP A 223 -16.60 12.31 -42.95
N LEU A 224 -16.14 11.12 -43.37
CA LEU A 224 -14.85 10.58 -42.94
C LEU A 224 -13.66 11.27 -43.62
N CYS A 225 -13.85 11.82 -44.83
CA CYS A 225 -12.79 12.47 -45.62
C CYS A 225 -12.93 13.99 -45.73
N HIS A 226 -14.03 14.57 -45.23
CA HIS A 226 -14.33 15.99 -45.28
C HIS A 226 -14.77 16.51 -43.92
N ARG A 227 -14.55 17.80 -43.69
CA ARG A 227 -15.10 18.52 -42.53
C ARG A 227 -15.76 19.81 -42.97
N LYS A 228 -16.81 20.23 -42.28
CA LYS A 228 -17.39 21.57 -42.46
C LYS A 228 -16.57 22.58 -41.68
N LEU A 229 -16.29 23.72 -42.29
CA LEU A 229 -15.69 24.86 -41.64
C LEU A 229 -16.71 26.00 -41.69
N ALA A 230 -17.25 26.33 -40.52
CA ALA A 230 -18.18 27.43 -40.35
C ALA A 230 -17.43 28.69 -39.94
N THR A 231 -17.42 29.71 -40.81
CA THR A 231 -17.09 31.09 -40.44
C THR A 231 -18.38 31.82 -40.07
N THR A 232 -18.25 33.07 -39.58
CA THR A 232 -19.39 33.86 -39.09
C THR A 232 -20.45 34.15 -40.17
N THR A 233 -20.08 34.03 -41.44
CA THR A 233 -20.91 34.37 -42.60
C THR A 233 -21.13 33.23 -43.58
N GLU A 234 -20.27 32.20 -43.60
CA GLU A 234 -20.33 31.11 -44.60
C GLU A 234 -19.94 29.75 -44.00
N THR A 235 -20.45 28.68 -44.59
CA THR A 235 -19.98 27.32 -44.32
C THR A 235 -19.38 26.70 -45.57
N TYR A 236 -18.10 26.34 -45.51
CA TYR A 236 -17.41 25.63 -46.60
C TYR A 236 -17.03 24.22 -46.19
N ILE A 237 -17.00 23.31 -47.15
CA ILE A 237 -16.55 21.93 -46.94
C ILE A 237 -15.08 21.86 -47.35
N LYS A 238 -14.23 21.35 -46.47
CA LYS A 238 -12.80 21.20 -46.73
C LYS A 238 -12.40 19.72 -46.64
N PRO A 239 -11.71 19.17 -47.66
CA PRO A 239 -11.06 17.88 -47.54
C PRO A 239 -10.03 17.87 -46.42
N ILE A 240 -9.84 16.71 -45.80
CA ILE A 240 -8.84 16.52 -44.74
C ILE A 240 -7.77 15.53 -45.14
N SER A 241 -6.58 15.69 -44.57
CA SER A 241 -5.45 14.79 -44.83
C SER A 241 -5.67 13.40 -44.25
N LYS A 242 -4.92 12.42 -44.77
CA LYS A 242 -4.97 11.02 -44.31
C LYS A 242 -4.82 10.90 -42.79
N LEU A 243 -3.86 11.61 -42.21
CA LEU A 243 -3.61 11.58 -40.78
C LEU A 243 -4.80 12.13 -39.98
N HIS A 244 -5.38 13.26 -40.41
CA HIS A 244 -6.57 13.81 -39.76
C HIS A 244 -7.78 12.88 -39.87
N ALA A 245 -7.92 12.13 -40.97
CA ALA A 245 -9.03 11.19 -41.16
C ALA A 245 -8.91 9.97 -40.24
N VAL A 246 -7.69 9.43 -40.08
CA VAL A 246 -7.40 8.38 -39.10
C VAL A 246 -7.71 8.87 -37.67
N ASN A 247 -7.23 10.07 -37.31
CA ASN A 247 -7.49 10.63 -35.98
C ASN A 247 -9.00 10.87 -35.74
N ALA A 248 -9.74 11.33 -36.76
CA ALA A 248 -11.18 11.54 -36.67
C ALA A 248 -11.96 10.22 -36.54
N ARG A 249 -11.59 9.19 -37.30
CA ARG A 249 -12.13 7.82 -37.19
C ARG A 249 -11.93 7.29 -35.77
N ASP A 250 -10.72 7.44 -35.23
CA ASP A 250 -10.39 6.97 -33.88
C ASP A 250 -11.12 7.77 -32.80
N ALA A 251 -11.29 9.08 -32.98
CA ALA A 251 -12.13 9.91 -32.11
C ALA A 251 -13.58 9.45 -32.12
N LEU A 252 -14.16 9.15 -33.29
CA LEU A 252 -15.51 8.64 -33.42
C LEU A 252 -15.67 7.29 -32.71
N ALA A 253 -14.74 6.35 -32.92
CA ALA A 253 -14.73 5.06 -32.25
C ALA A 253 -14.72 5.19 -30.71
N LYS A 254 -13.82 6.02 -30.18
CA LYS A 254 -13.76 6.33 -28.74
C LYS A 254 -15.05 6.95 -28.21
N HIS A 255 -15.67 7.84 -28.98
CA HIS A 255 -16.90 8.51 -28.59
C HIS A 255 -18.10 7.56 -28.54
N ILE A 256 -18.27 6.71 -29.56
CA ILE A 256 -19.29 5.66 -29.58
C ILE A 256 -19.11 4.73 -28.36
N TYR A 257 -17.88 4.26 -28.13
CA TYR A 257 -17.59 3.35 -27.02
C TYR A 257 -17.90 3.98 -25.65
N ALA A 258 -17.48 5.24 -25.43
CA ALA A 258 -17.72 5.94 -24.18
C ALA A 258 -19.22 6.15 -23.89
N ASN A 259 -20.01 6.51 -24.90
CA ASN A 259 -21.46 6.66 -24.73
C ASN A 259 -22.15 5.31 -24.51
N LEU A 260 -21.73 4.26 -25.22
CA LEU A 260 -22.23 2.90 -24.99
C LEU A 260 -21.90 2.41 -23.57
N PHE A 261 -20.69 2.66 -23.09
CA PHE A 261 -20.28 2.34 -21.73
C PHE A 261 -21.17 3.05 -20.70
N ASN A 262 -21.42 4.36 -20.87
CA ASN A 262 -22.31 5.12 -19.99
C ASN A 262 -23.75 4.56 -20.03
N TRP A 263 -24.28 4.27 -21.22
CA TRP A 263 -25.61 3.70 -21.39
C TRP A 263 -25.78 2.35 -20.68
N ILE A 264 -24.74 1.49 -20.73
CA ILE A 264 -24.74 0.21 -20.00
C ILE A 264 -24.76 0.44 -18.50
N VAL A 265 -23.93 1.37 -17.99
CA VAL A 265 -23.92 1.75 -16.56
C VAL A 265 -25.28 2.28 -16.12
N ASP A 266 -25.93 3.14 -16.91
CA ASP A 266 -27.25 3.68 -16.60
C ASP A 266 -28.32 2.58 -16.56
N HIS A 267 -28.27 1.60 -17.47
CA HIS A 267 -29.20 0.46 -17.43
C HIS A 267 -28.94 -0.50 -16.26
N VAL A 268 -27.69 -0.75 -15.92
CA VAL A 268 -27.32 -1.47 -14.70
C VAL A 268 -27.87 -0.74 -13.47
N ASN A 269 -27.73 0.59 -13.41
CA ASN A 269 -28.27 1.39 -12.31
C ASN A 269 -29.80 1.31 -12.22
N LYS A 270 -30.54 1.32 -13.34
CA LYS A 270 -31.99 1.11 -13.34
C LYS A 270 -32.39 -0.22 -12.67
N ALA A 271 -31.59 -1.28 -12.84
CA ALA A 271 -31.84 -2.59 -12.23
C ALA A 271 -31.43 -2.67 -10.75
N LEU A 272 -30.48 -1.83 -10.33
CA LEU A 272 -29.97 -1.73 -8.95
C LEU A 272 -30.76 -0.73 -8.08
N HIS A 273 -31.49 0.19 -8.70
CA HIS A 273 -32.26 1.21 -8.00
C HIS A 273 -33.40 0.61 -7.18
N ALA A 274 -33.54 1.12 -5.96
CA ALA A 274 -34.65 0.81 -5.07
C ALA A 274 -35.84 1.72 -5.35
N THR A 275 -37.06 1.19 -5.18
CA THR A 275 -38.28 2.01 -5.10
C THR A 275 -38.43 2.70 -3.74
N VAL A 276 -37.73 2.21 -2.71
CA VAL A 276 -37.76 2.74 -1.34
C VAL A 276 -36.84 3.96 -1.22
N LYS A 277 -37.28 4.99 -0.48
CA LYS A 277 -36.47 6.19 -0.22
C LYS A 277 -35.24 5.86 0.62
N GLN A 278 -34.07 6.19 0.08
CA GLN A 278 -32.78 6.04 0.74
C GLN A 278 -32.62 7.01 1.93
N HIS A 279 -32.09 6.50 3.05
CA HIS A 279 -31.72 7.27 4.24
C HIS A 279 -30.23 7.61 4.26
N SER A 280 -29.37 6.62 4.01
CA SER A 280 -27.90 6.77 4.02
C SER A 280 -27.25 5.84 3.01
N PHE A 281 -25.95 6.02 2.74
CA PHE A 281 -25.19 5.08 1.93
C PHE A 281 -23.78 4.80 2.46
N ILE A 282 -23.24 3.66 2.03
CA ILE A 282 -21.82 3.36 2.11
C ILE A 282 -21.30 3.19 0.69
N GLY A 283 -20.37 4.04 0.29
CA GLY A 283 -19.70 3.96 -1.00
C GLY A 283 -18.48 3.06 -0.94
N VAL A 284 -18.25 2.26 -1.98
CA VAL A 284 -17.02 1.48 -2.16
C VAL A 284 -16.34 1.97 -3.43
N LEU A 285 -15.18 2.61 -3.30
CA LEU A 285 -14.36 3.08 -4.40
C LEU A 285 -13.29 2.03 -4.73
N ASP A 286 -13.40 1.45 -5.92
CA ASP A 286 -12.37 0.65 -6.57
C ASP A 286 -11.75 1.50 -7.69
N ILE A 287 -10.52 1.95 -7.46
CA ILE A 287 -9.79 2.82 -8.41
C ILE A 287 -8.39 2.26 -8.65
N TYR A 288 -7.86 2.54 -9.84
CA TYR A 288 -6.47 2.25 -10.16
C TYR A 288 -5.51 2.92 -9.17
N GLY A 289 -4.38 2.26 -8.90
CA GLY A 289 -3.30 2.82 -8.09
C GLY A 289 -2.37 3.70 -8.93
N PHE A 290 -1.32 4.19 -8.30
CA PHE A 290 -0.23 4.89 -8.98
C PHE A 290 0.44 3.95 -10.01
N GLU A 291 0.61 4.42 -11.25
CA GLU A 291 1.20 3.65 -12.35
C GLU A 291 2.53 4.26 -12.82
N THR A 292 3.53 3.42 -13.03
CA THR A 292 4.83 3.82 -13.56
C THR A 292 5.37 2.70 -14.43
N PHE A 293 5.42 2.95 -15.73
CA PHE A 293 5.92 2.05 -16.77
C PHE A 293 7.25 2.58 -17.33
N GLU A 294 7.85 1.80 -18.22
CA GLU A 294 9.07 2.22 -18.95
C GLU A 294 8.79 3.44 -19.83
N ILE A 295 7.61 3.47 -20.46
CA ILE A 295 7.12 4.61 -21.25
C ILE A 295 5.78 5.05 -20.64
N ASN A 296 5.75 6.25 -20.04
CA ASN A 296 4.53 6.85 -19.50
C ASN A 296 4.01 7.91 -20.47
N SER A 297 2.71 7.87 -20.75
CA SER A 297 2.03 8.82 -21.63
C SER A 297 0.90 9.55 -20.88
N PHE A 298 -0.02 10.16 -21.63
CA PHE A 298 -1.13 10.96 -21.11
C PHE A 298 -2.04 10.17 -20.16
N GLU A 299 -2.22 8.87 -20.40
CA GLU A 299 -3.03 7.98 -19.57
C GLU A 299 -2.45 7.84 -18.16
N GLN A 300 -1.16 7.50 -18.06
CA GLN A 300 -0.47 7.40 -16.76
C GLN A 300 -0.45 8.75 -16.05
N PHE A 301 -0.27 9.85 -16.79
CA PHE A 301 -0.32 11.20 -16.22
C PHE A 301 -1.67 11.48 -15.54
N CYS A 302 -2.78 11.15 -16.22
CA CYS A 302 -4.13 11.30 -15.66
C CYS A 302 -4.34 10.39 -14.43
N ILE A 303 -3.92 9.13 -14.51
CA ILE A 303 -3.99 8.15 -13.42
C ILE A 303 -3.24 8.64 -12.17
N ASN A 304 -2.01 9.14 -12.36
CA ASN A 304 -1.18 9.62 -11.27
C ASN A 304 -1.68 10.94 -10.69
N TYR A 305 -2.27 11.82 -11.50
CA TYR A 305 -2.98 13.02 -11.03
C TYR A 305 -4.18 12.66 -10.14
N ALA A 306 -4.99 11.66 -10.51
CA ALA A 306 -6.08 11.19 -9.65
C ALA A 306 -5.57 10.63 -8.31
N ASN A 307 -4.46 9.89 -8.33
CA ASN A 307 -3.83 9.37 -7.12
C ASN A 307 -3.27 10.50 -6.22
N GLU A 308 -2.71 11.58 -6.78
CA GLU A 308 -2.30 12.76 -6.00
C GLU A 308 -3.48 13.39 -5.25
N LYS A 309 -4.64 13.55 -5.90
CA LYS A 309 -5.86 14.08 -5.27
C LYS A 309 -6.40 13.18 -4.16
N LEU A 310 -6.44 11.87 -4.40
CA LEU A 310 -6.86 10.90 -3.37
C LEU A 310 -5.88 10.87 -2.19
N GLN A 311 -4.58 10.97 -2.45
CA GLN A 311 -3.57 11.03 -1.41
C GLN A 311 -3.66 12.32 -0.59
N GLN A 312 -4.01 13.44 -1.22
CA GLN A 312 -4.25 14.70 -0.50
C GLN A 312 -5.38 14.56 0.52
N GLN A 313 -6.53 14.02 0.09
CA GLN A 313 -7.66 13.80 0.99
C GLN A 313 -7.30 12.83 2.11
N PHE A 314 -6.57 11.76 1.79
CA PHE A 314 -6.06 10.82 2.78
C PHE A 314 -5.19 11.52 3.82
N ASN A 315 -4.22 12.32 3.38
CA ASN A 315 -3.32 13.03 4.28
C ASN A 315 -4.11 13.97 5.21
N MET A 316 -5.07 14.75 4.67
CA MET A 316 -5.95 15.62 5.46
C MET A 316 -6.79 14.83 6.48
N HIS A 317 -7.32 13.69 6.08
CA HIS A 317 -8.15 12.85 6.96
C HIS A 317 -7.34 12.23 8.10
N VAL A 318 -6.17 11.66 7.81
CA VAL A 318 -5.26 11.11 8.81
C VAL A 318 -4.85 12.19 9.81
N PHE A 319 -4.53 13.38 9.31
CA PHE A 319 -4.17 14.51 10.17
C PHE A 319 -5.32 14.92 11.10
N LYS A 320 -6.56 14.99 10.59
CA LYS A 320 -7.74 15.27 11.41
C LYS A 320 -7.97 14.21 12.49
N LEU A 321 -7.83 12.92 12.16
CA LEU A 321 -7.95 11.84 13.14
C LEU A 321 -6.89 11.91 14.24
N GLU A 322 -5.64 12.25 13.88
CA GLU A 322 -4.57 12.48 14.85
C GLU A 322 -4.89 13.66 15.78
N GLN A 323 -5.41 14.76 15.25
CA GLN A 323 -5.85 15.90 16.05
C GLN A 323 -6.97 15.52 17.03
N GLU A 324 -8.00 14.81 16.55
CA GLU A 324 -9.12 14.37 17.38
C GLU A 324 -8.66 13.46 18.54
N GLU A 325 -7.72 12.55 18.30
CA GLU A 325 -7.14 11.70 19.36
C GLU A 325 -6.33 12.53 20.37
N TYR A 326 -5.56 13.53 19.91
CA TYR A 326 -4.79 14.39 20.81
C TYR A 326 -5.70 15.26 21.67
N MET A 327 -6.77 15.81 21.09
CA MET A 327 -7.79 16.56 21.81
C MET A 327 -8.51 15.68 22.84
N LYS A 328 -8.90 14.46 22.46
CA LYS A 328 -9.53 13.48 23.36
C LYS A 328 -8.64 13.13 24.54
N GLU A 329 -7.34 13.03 24.31
CA GLU A 329 -6.34 12.73 25.33
C GLU A 329 -5.80 13.98 26.06
N GLN A 330 -6.28 15.18 25.71
CA GLN A 330 -5.87 16.47 26.29
C GLN A 330 -4.36 16.75 26.15
N ILE A 331 -3.78 16.36 25.01
CA ILE A 331 -2.38 16.60 24.68
C ILE A 331 -2.29 17.91 23.89
N PRO A 332 -1.34 18.81 24.20
CA PRO A 332 -1.12 20.01 23.40
C PRO A 332 -0.71 19.61 21.99
N TRP A 333 -1.54 19.94 20.99
CA TRP A 333 -1.20 19.74 19.60
C TRP A 333 -0.44 20.97 19.10
N THR A 334 0.85 20.81 18.79
CA THR A 334 1.52 21.72 17.88
C THR A 334 1.22 21.28 16.46
N LEU A 335 1.13 22.23 15.51
CA LEU A 335 0.95 21.91 14.10
C LEU A 335 2.12 21.00 13.67
N ILE A 336 1.87 19.71 13.50
CA ILE A 336 2.87 18.78 12.96
C ILE A 336 3.11 19.24 11.52
N ASP A 337 4.38 19.47 11.15
CA ASP A 337 4.75 19.80 9.76
C ASP A 337 4.20 18.73 8.82
N PHE A 338 3.14 19.12 8.13
CA PHE A 338 2.36 18.25 7.28
C PHE A 338 2.98 18.24 5.89
N TYR A 339 3.14 17.05 5.31
CA TYR A 339 3.56 16.93 3.93
C TYR A 339 2.39 17.27 3.01
N ASP A 340 2.34 18.53 2.61
CA ASP A 340 1.33 19.03 1.69
C ASP A 340 1.74 18.74 0.23
N ASN A 341 0.95 17.92 -0.45
CA ASN A 341 1.12 17.64 -1.88
C ASN A 341 0.31 18.61 -2.76
N GLN A 342 -0.36 19.63 -2.20
CA GLN A 342 -1.02 20.70 -2.96
C GLN A 342 -0.10 21.39 -3.99
N PRO A 343 1.20 21.62 -3.75
CA PRO A 343 2.08 22.19 -4.78
C PRO A 343 2.21 21.30 -6.03
N CYS A 344 2.18 19.97 -5.88
CA CYS A 344 2.18 19.02 -7.00
C CYS A 344 0.86 19.09 -7.78
N ILE A 345 -0.26 19.14 -7.05
CA ILE A 345 -1.59 19.29 -7.64
C ILE A 345 -1.70 20.62 -8.41
N ASN A 346 -1.19 21.72 -7.84
CA ASN A 346 -1.17 23.03 -8.48
C ASN A 346 -0.35 23.03 -9.76
N LEU A 347 0.82 22.37 -9.77
CA LEU A 347 1.63 22.21 -10.99
C LEU A 347 0.81 21.54 -12.11
N ILE A 348 -0.07 20.60 -11.77
CA ILE A 348 -0.87 19.85 -12.75
C ILE A 348 -2.11 20.64 -13.20
N GLU A 349 -2.95 21.11 -12.27
CA GLU A 349 -4.32 21.57 -12.57
C GLU A 349 -4.54 23.09 -12.53
N ALA A 350 -3.60 23.86 -11.96
CA ALA A 350 -3.76 25.30 -11.83
C ALA A 350 -3.64 26.01 -13.19
N LYS A 351 -3.98 27.30 -13.21
CA LYS A 351 -3.73 28.14 -14.37
C LYS A 351 -2.22 28.26 -14.60
N MET A 352 -1.78 28.17 -15.85
CA MET A 352 -0.37 27.98 -16.23
C MET A 352 0.24 26.65 -15.73
N GLY A 353 -0.57 25.69 -15.29
CA GLY A 353 -0.15 24.33 -14.98
C GLY A 353 -0.08 23.44 -16.22
N ILE A 354 0.32 22.19 -16.05
CA ILE A 354 0.57 21.26 -17.17
C ILE A 354 -0.69 21.04 -18.02
N LEU A 355 -1.85 20.81 -17.40
CA LEU A 355 -3.11 20.60 -18.13
C LEU A 355 -3.58 21.88 -18.85
N ASP A 356 -3.41 23.04 -18.23
CA ASP A 356 -3.83 24.32 -18.81
C ASP A 356 -2.96 24.67 -20.03
N LEU A 357 -1.64 24.50 -19.92
CA LEU A 357 -0.72 24.70 -21.05
C LEU A 357 -0.95 23.70 -22.19
N LEU A 358 -1.37 22.47 -21.87
CA LEU A 358 -1.76 21.46 -22.86
C LEU A 358 -3.04 21.88 -23.59
N ASP A 359 -4.05 22.33 -22.85
CA ASP A 359 -5.31 22.82 -23.40
C ASP A 359 -5.13 24.08 -24.27
N GLU A 360 -4.21 24.97 -23.88
CA GLU A 360 -3.81 26.12 -24.70
C GLU A 360 -3.14 25.70 -26.01
N GLU A 361 -2.17 24.78 -25.95
CA GLU A 361 -1.48 24.32 -27.16
C GLU A 361 -2.40 23.55 -28.10
N CYS A 362 -3.38 22.81 -27.56
CA CYS A 362 -4.41 22.13 -28.36
C CYS A 362 -5.27 23.10 -29.18
N LYS A 363 -5.37 24.38 -28.76
CA LYS A 363 -6.12 25.43 -29.47
C LYS A 363 -5.27 26.13 -30.54
N MET A 364 -3.95 25.97 -30.51
CA MET A 364 -3.05 26.62 -31.46
C MET A 364 -3.11 25.89 -32.81
N PRO A 365 -3.32 26.60 -33.93
CA PRO A 365 -3.49 25.97 -35.25
C PRO A 365 -2.22 25.27 -35.78
N LYS A 366 -1.05 25.59 -35.21
CA LYS A 366 0.24 24.94 -35.49
C LYS A 366 0.89 24.36 -34.22
N GLY A 367 0.11 24.10 -33.18
CA GLY A 367 0.62 23.50 -31.94
C GLY A 367 1.09 22.07 -32.16
N SER A 368 2.25 21.70 -31.60
CA SER A 368 2.80 20.35 -31.61
C SER A 368 3.23 19.91 -30.21
N ASP A 369 3.47 18.61 -30.02
CA ASP A 369 4.01 18.09 -28.75
C ASP A 369 5.38 18.71 -28.42
N ASP A 370 6.20 19.03 -29.43
CA ASP A 370 7.50 19.67 -29.26
C ASP A 370 7.35 21.13 -28.77
N THR A 371 6.42 21.91 -29.34
CA THR A 371 6.19 23.30 -28.90
C THR A 371 5.59 23.34 -27.50
N TRP A 372 4.70 22.39 -27.18
CA TRP A 372 4.18 22.21 -25.83
C TRP A 372 5.28 21.87 -24.83
N ALA A 373 6.18 20.92 -25.15
CA ALA A 373 7.29 20.54 -24.29
C ALA A 373 8.20 21.75 -23.98
N GLN A 374 8.51 22.57 -24.98
CA GLN A 374 9.26 23.82 -24.77
C GLN A 374 8.51 24.81 -23.88
N LYS A 375 7.18 24.95 -24.05
CA LYS A 375 6.36 25.80 -23.18
C LYS A 375 6.36 25.32 -21.73
N LEU A 376 6.33 24.01 -21.49
CA LEU A 376 6.46 23.43 -20.15
C LEU A 376 7.82 23.79 -19.53
N TYR A 377 8.91 23.61 -20.28
CA TYR A 377 10.25 23.94 -19.79
C TYR A 377 10.39 25.43 -19.46
N ASN A 378 9.95 26.31 -20.35
CA ASN A 378 10.01 27.77 -20.14
C ASN A 378 9.20 28.21 -18.90
N THR A 379 8.08 27.55 -18.62
CA THR A 379 7.20 27.90 -17.50
C THR A 379 7.68 27.33 -16.17
N HIS A 380 8.15 26.08 -16.13
CA HIS A 380 8.35 25.34 -14.87
C HIS A 380 9.81 24.98 -14.56
N LEU A 381 10.68 24.81 -15.57
CA LEU A 381 12.05 24.36 -15.35
C LEU A 381 12.83 25.38 -14.51
N ASN A 382 13.52 24.91 -13.47
CA ASN A 382 14.25 25.71 -12.48
C ASN A 382 13.40 26.71 -11.67
N LYS A 383 12.07 26.75 -11.89
CA LYS A 383 11.11 27.59 -11.16
C LYS A 383 10.27 26.76 -10.18
N CYS A 384 10.08 25.47 -10.47
CA CYS A 384 9.36 24.53 -9.62
C CYS A 384 10.25 23.33 -9.30
N ALA A 385 10.48 23.04 -8.02
CA ALA A 385 11.30 21.90 -7.57
C ALA A 385 10.64 20.52 -7.85
N LEU A 386 9.37 20.50 -8.23
CA LEU A 386 8.62 19.28 -8.56
C LEU A 386 8.63 18.95 -10.05
N PHE A 387 9.22 19.83 -10.87
CA PHE A 387 9.32 19.66 -12.33
C PHE A 387 10.78 19.58 -12.75
N GLU A 388 11.14 18.48 -13.42
CA GLU A 388 12.49 18.23 -13.93
C GLU A 388 12.46 17.93 -15.43
N LYS A 389 13.61 18.14 -16.08
CA LYS A 389 13.82 17.80 -17.50
C LYS A 389 14.84 16.65 -17.60
N PRO A 390 14.55 15.59 -18.35
CA PRO A 390 15.53 14.53 -18.61
C PRO A 390 16.74 15.09 -19.38
N ARG A 391 17.94 14.67 -18.97
CA ARG A 391 19.21 15.26 -19.45
C ARG A 391 19.42 15.11 -20.95
N LEU A 392 18.98 13.99 -21.54
CA LEU A 392 19.22 13.63 -22.93
C LEU A 392 18.00 13.78 -23.86
N SER A 393 16.83 14.15 -23.32
CA SER A 393 15.60 14.29 -24.11
C SER A 393 15.03 15.70 -24.02
N ASN A 394 14.50 16.18 -25.15
CA ASN A 394 13.72 17.42 -25.27
C ASN A 394 12.23 17.14 -25.52
N LYS A 395 11.82 15.86 -25.47
CA LYS A 395 10.45 15.40 -25.74
C LYS A 395 9.83 14.69 -24.54
N ALA A 396 10.34 14.95 -23.34
CA ALA A 396 9.87 14.31 -22.12
C ALA A 396 10.01 15.25 -20.92
N PHE A 397 9.20 15.06 -19.89
CA PHE A 397 9.29 15.82 -18.64
C PHE A 397 9.12 14.90 -17.45
N ILE A 398 9.63 15.32 -16.29
CA ILE A 398 9.60 14.53 -15.06
C ILE A 398 8.80 15.28 -14.00
N ILE A 399 7.86 14.58 -13.36
CA ILE A 399 7.14 15.08 -12.19
C ILE A 399 7.56 14.29 -10.96
N LYS A 400 7.88 15.01 -9.88
CA LYS A 400 8.08 14.41 -8.57
C LYS A 400 6.73 14.26 -7.86
N HIS A 401 6.12 13.10 -8.01
CA HIS A 401 4.88 12.75 -7.29
C HIS A 401 5.15 12.37 -5.83
N PHE A 402 4.08 12.21 -5.04
CA PHE A 402 4.18 11.73 -3.64
C PHE A 402 4.87 10.35 -3.53
N ALA A 403 4.70 9.52 -4.56
CA ALA A 403 5.18 8.14 -4.62
C ALA A 403 6.63 8.05 -5.09
N ASP A 404 6.91 8.60 -6.29
CA ASP A 404 8.21 8.55 -6.95
C ASP A 404 8.29 9.64 -8.06
N LYS A 405 9.47 9.76 -8.70
CA LYS A 405 9.64 10.54 -9.92
C LYS A 405 9.15 9.74 -11.12
N VAL A 406 8.31 10.35 -11.95
CA VAL A 406 7.80 9.73 -13.18
C VAL A 406 8.18 10.56 -14.39
N GLU A 407 8.83 9.93 -15.36
CA GLU A 407 9.13 10.51 -16.67
C GLU A 407 7.99 10.23 -17.65
N TYR A 408 7.42 11.29 -18.23
CA TYR A 408 6.37 11.24 -19.23
C TYR A 408 6.90 11.67 -20.60
N GLN A 409 6.60 10.88 -21.65
CA GLN A 409 6.94 11.20 -23.03
C GLN A 409 5.86 12.10 -23.64
N CYS A 410 6.24 13.26 -24.17
CA CYS A 410 5.28 14.26 -24.70
C CYS A 410 4.57 13.79 -25.97
N GLU A 411 5.13 12.83 -26.69
CA GLU A 411 4.59 12.37 -27.98
C GLU A 411 3.14 11.85 -27.82
N GLY A 412 2.26 12.41 -28.64
CA GLY A 412 0.84 12.08 -28.68
C GLY A 412 -0.03 12.78 -27.63
N PHE A 413 0.52 13.61 -26.73
CA PHE A 413 -0.27 14.28 -25.68
C PHE A 413 -1.33 15.22 -26.26
N LEU A 414 -0.98 16.04 -27.27
CA LEU A 414 -1.95 16.97 -27.87
C LEU A 414 -3.11 16.23 -28.53
N GLU A 415 -2.82 15.23 -29.36
CA GLU A 415 -3.84 14.49 -30.09
C GLU A 415 -4.73 13.67 -29.14
N LYS A 416 -4.15 13.04 -28.12
CA LYS A 416 -4.90 12.35 -27.07
C LYS A 416 -5.82 13.28 -26.29
N ASN A 417 -5.38 14.52 -26.03
CA ASN A 417 -6.16 15.50 -25.28
C ASN A 417 -7.27 16.18 -26.09
N LYS A 418 -7.06 16.37 -27.41
CA LYS A 418 -8.05 17.03 -28.29
C LYS A 418 -9.38 16.29 -28.39
N ASP A 419 -9.36 14.95 -28.38
CA ASP A 419 -10.54 14.04 -28.48
C ASP A 419 -11.65 14.58 -29.40
N THR A 420 -11.23 15.17 -30.53
CA THR A 420 -12.11 16.01 -31.35
C THR A 420 -12.87 15.15 -32.32
N VAL A 421 -14.13 14.87 -32.00
CA VAL A 421 -15.07 14.26 -32.93
C VAL A 421 -15.64 15.34 -33.86
N TYR A 422 -15.89 14.98 -35.11
CA TYR A 422 -16.58 15.85 -36.06
C TYR A 422 -18.09 15.71 -35.90
N GLU A 423 -18.78 16.85 -35.78
CA GLU A 423 -20.23 16.92 -35.53
C GLU A 423 -21.03 16.27 -36.67
N GLU A 424 -20.50 16.35 -37.88
CA GLU A 424 -21.12 15.79 -39.07
C GLU A 424 -21.16 14.27 -39.00
N GLN A 425 -20.08 13.63 -38.52
CA GLN A 425 -20.05 12.19 -38.30
C GLN A 425 -21.08 11.76 -37.24
N ILE A 426 -21.19 12.52 -36.14
CA ILE A 426 -22.20 12.28 -35.09
C ILE A 426 -23.61 12.44 -35.68
N LYS A 427 -23.84 13.45 -36.52
CA LYS A 427 -25.13 13.68 -37.17
C LYS A 427 -25.56 12.49 -38.02
N VAL A 428 -24.64 11.86 -38.75
CA VAL A 428 -24.93 10.63 -39.51
C VAL A 428 -25.31 9.48 -38.57
N LEU A 429 -24.66 9.34 -37.41
CA LEU A 429 -25.05 8.31 -36.44
C LEU A 429 -26.41 8.62 -35.78
N LYS A 430 -26.73 9.90 -35.54
CA LYS A 430 -28.03 10.35 -35.01
C LYS A 430 -29.20 10.12 -35.98
N SER A 431 -28.95 10.10 -37.29
CA SER A 431 -29.96 9.79 -38.32
C SER A 431 -30.16 8.28 -38.57
N SER A 432 -29.46 7.43 -37.81
CA SER A 432 -29.55 5.98 -37.93
C SER A 432 -30.97 5.44 -37.74
N LYS A 433 -31.31 4.42 -38.52
CA LYS A 433 -32.57 3.65 -38.38
C LYS A 433 -32.55 2.65 -37.22
N PHE A 434 -31.41 2.48 -36.56
CA PHE A 434 -31.21 1.51 -35.48
C PHE A 434 -31.40 2.17 -34.11
N LYS A 435 -32.55 1.90 -33.48
CA LYS A 435 -33.09 2.61 -32.29
C LYS A 435 -32.08 2.91 -31.17
N LEU A 436 -31.20 1.96 -30.81
CA LEU A 436 -30.25 2.16 -29.71
C LEU A 436 -29.18 3.23 -30.05
N LEU A 437 -28.76 3.34 -31.31
CA LEU A 437 -27.64 4.20 -31.68
C LEU A 437 -27.95 5.70 -31.49
N PRO A 438 -29.11 6.24 -31.92
CA PRO A 438 -29.50 7.61 -31.60
C PRO A 438 -29.65 7.87 -30.09
N GLU A 439 -30.13 6.89 -29.30
CA GLU A 439 -30.26 7.02 -27.84
C GLU A 439 -28.91 7.33 -27.17
N LEU A 440 -27.79 6.82 -27.70
CA LEU A 440 -26.45 7.09 -27.17
C LEU A 440 -25.99 8.54 -27.28
N PHE A 441 -26.57 9.33 -28.20
CA PHE A 441 -26.14 10.69 -28.51
C PHE A 441 -27.20 11.74 -28.19
N GLN A 442 -28.26 11.37 -27.47
CA GLN A 442 -29.19 12.34 -26.91
C GLN A 442 -28.50 13.05 -25.74
N ASP A 443 -28.32 14.36 -25.85
CA ASP A 443 -27.83 15.17 -24.74
C ASP A 443 -28.90 15.13 -23.64
N GLU A 444 -28.68 14.35 -22.58
CA GLU A 444 -29.43 14.54 -21.35
C GLU A 444 -29.07 15.94 -20.82
N GLU A 445 -29.98 16.91 -20.96
CA GLU A 445 -30.05 18.04 -20.04
C GLU A 445 -30.23 17.46 -18.63
N LYS A 446 -29.14 17.05 -17.99
CA LYS A 446 -29.15 16.66 -16.58
C LYS A 446 -29.43 17.91 -15.77
N VAL A 447 -30.70 18.10 -15.45
CA VAL A 447 -31.20 18.97 -14.39
C VAL A 447 -30.58 18.50 -13.07
N LEU A 448 -29.39 19.00 -12.75
CA LEU A 448 -28.82 18.93 -11.41
C LEU A 448 -29.45 20.05 -10.57
N SER A 449 -30.72 19.87 -10.21
CA SER A 449 -31.34 20.63 -9.12
C SER A 449 -31.27 19.80 -7.84
N PRO A 450 -30.60 20.25 -6.76
CA PRO A 450 -30.71 19.60 -5.47
C PRO A 450 -32.10 19.90 -4.87
N THR A 451 -32.85 18.83 -4.62
CA THR A 451 -34.11 18.85 -3.86
C THR A 451 -33.92 19.33 -2.43
N SER A 452 -34.76 20.32 -2.07
CA SER A 452 -35.32 20.64 -0.74
C SER A 452 -34.40 21.08 0.41
N ALA A 453 -34.41 22.38 0.68
CA ALA A 453 -34.45 22.92 2.04
C ALA A 453 -35.49 24.06 2.11
N THR A 454 -36.47 23.91 2.99
CA THR A 454 -37.50 24.89 3.37
C THR A 454 -36.89 26.19 3.94
N PRO A 455 -37.55 27.36 3.78
CA PRO A 455 -37.02 28.63 4.26
C PRO A 455 -37.36 28.84 5.74
N SER A 456 -36.35 28.91 6.60
CA SER A 456 -36.48 29.54 7.92
C SER A 456 -35.52 30.72 7.98
N GLY A 457 -36.08 31.92 8.13
CA GLY A 457 -35.35 33.18 8.08
C GLY A 457 -34.37 33.36 9.23
N ARG A 458 -33.29 34.10 8.93
CA ARG A 458 -32.66 35.11 9.79
C ARG A 458 -31.58 35.85 8.99
N VAL A 459 -31.74 37.18 8.95
CA VAL A 459 -30.79 38.15 8.37
C VAL A 459 -29.57 38.24 9.30
N PRO A 460 -28.37 38.46 8.75
CA PRO A 460 -27.65 39.68 9.12
C PRO A 460 -26.98 40.41 7.94
N LEU A 461 -26.89 41.72 8.12
CA LEU A 461 -26.52 42.76 7.17
C LEU A 461 -25.01 42.89 6.89
N SER A 462 -24.74 43.47 5.70
CA SER A 462 -23.68 44.47 5.39
C SER A 462 -22.23 43.98 5.19
N ARG A 463 -21.72 44.01 3.93
CA ARG A 463 -21.03 45.19 3.33
C ARG A 463 -20.55 44.94 1.88
N THR A 464 -20.79 45.98 1.04
CA THR A 464 -20.12 46.36 -0.23
C THR A 464 -20.14 45.38 -1.42
N ALA A 465 -21.12 45.56 -2.30
CA ALA A 465 -21.18 44.99 -3.64
C ALA A 465 -20.48 45.92 -4.66
N VAL A 466 -19.46 45.40 -5.35
CA VAL A 466 -18.97 45.94 -6.62
C VAL A 466 -19.79 45.28 -7.73
N LYS A 467 -20.52 46.10 -8.51
CA LYS A 467 -21.36 45.66 -9.64
C LYS A 467 -20.48 45.07 -10.75
N PRO A 468 -20.78 43.88 -11.31
CA PRO A 468 -20.31 43.52 -12.65
C PRO A 468 -21.19 44.21 -13.70
N ALA A 469 -20.55 44.74 -14.74
CA ALA A 469 -21.21 45.37 -15.88
C ALA A 469 -22.12 44.37 -16.63
N LYS A 470 -23.31 44.83 -17.01
CA LYS A 470 -24.26 44.10 -17.87
C LYS A 470 -23.59 43.73 -19.21
N ALA A 471 -23.52 42.44 -19.52
CA ALA A 471 -23.17 41.95 -20.85
C ALA A 471 -24.30 42.29 -21.85
N ARG A 472 -23.91 42.74 -23.05
CA ARG A 472 -24.80 43.01 -24.18
C ARG A 472 -25.36 41.70 -24.75
N PRO A 473 -26.64 41.65 -25.19
CA PRO A 473 -27.19 40.49 -25.88
C PRO A 473 -26.63 40.43 -27.30
N GLY A 474 -25.93 39.34 -27.65
CA GLY A 474 -25.41 39.15 -29.01
C GLY A 474 -24.13 38.32 -29.17
N GLN A 475 -23.47 37.90 -28.08
CA GLN A 475 -22.40 36.90 -28.18
C GLN A 475 -22.93 35.54 -27.71
N ALA A 476 -23.35 34.71 -28.66
CA ALA A 476 -23.35 33.28 -28.45
C ALA A 476 -21.89 32.91 -28.10
N SER A 477 -21.64 32.60 -26.83
CA SER A 477 -20.39 31.99 -26.41
C SER A 477 -20.24 30.73 -27.25
N LYS A 478 -19.28 30.70 -28.18
CA LYS A 478 -18.79 29.45 -28.75
C LYS A 478 -18.37 28.60 -27.55
N GLU A 479 -19.19 27.62 -27.18
CA GLU A 479 -18.76 26.54 -26.29
C GLU A 479 -17.58 25.88 -27.01
N HIS A 480 -16.37 26.29 -26.66
CA HIS A 480 -15.16 25.72 -27.20
C HIS A 480 -15.05 24.28 -26.70
N LYS A 481 -14.79 23.34 -27.63
CA LYS A 481 -14.78 21.88 -27.41
C LYS A 481 -14.02 21.50 -26.13
N LYS A 482 -14.67 20.68 -25.29
CA LYS A 482 -14.14 20.19 -24.00
C LYS A 482 -13.02 19.16 -24.25
N THR A 483 -11.79 19.43 -23.83
CA THR A 483 -10.65 18.49 -23.92
C THR A 483 -10.77 17.33 -22.93
N VAL A 484 -10.03 16.24 -23.15
CA VAL A 484 -10.02 15.08 -22.25
C VAL A 484 -9.53 15.47 -20.87
N GLY A 485 -8.44 16.25 -20.79
CA GLY A 485 -7.88 16.73 -19.52
C GLY A 485 -8.90 17.54 -18.72
N HIS A 486 -9.67 18.41 -19.39
CA HIS A 486 -10.74 19.17 -18.75
C HIS A 486 -11.88 18.27 -18.24
N GLN A 487 -12.36 17.33 -19.06
CA GLN A 487 -13.40 16.36 -18.65
C GLN A 487 -12.92 15.50 -17.47
N PHE A 488 -11.68 15.03 -17.52
CA PHE A 488 -11.05 14.24 -16.47
C PHE A 488 -10.97 15.02 -15.17
N ARG A 489 -10.50 16.27 -15.21
CA ARG A 489 -10.44 17.16 -14.06
C ARG A 489 -11.81 17.38 -13.42
N ASN A 490 -12.85 17.65 -14.21
CA ASN A 490 -14.21 17.85 -13.69
C ASN A 490 -14.76 16.57 -13.04
N SER A 491 -14.57 15.43 -13.70
CA SER A 491 -14.94 14.11 -13.18
C SER A 491 -14.26 13.80 -11.85
N LEU A 492 -12.96 14.11 -11.75
CA LEU A 492 -12.18 13.92 -10.52
C LEU A 492 -12.62 14.87 -9.41
N HIS A 493 -12.93 16.13 -9.72
CA HIS A 493 -13.46 17.09 -8.75
C HIS A 493 -14.78 16.60 -8.14
N LEU A 494 -15.72 16.13 -8.98
CA LEU A 494 -16.99 15.58 -8.54
C LEU A 494 -16.83 14.35 -7.64
N LEU A 495 -15.87 13.47 -7.97
CA LEU A 495 -15.51 12.33 -7.11
C LEU A 495 -15.00 12.83 -5.76
N MET A 496 -14.08 13.79 -5.73
CA MET A 496 -13.53 14.32 -4.48
C MET A 496 -14.58 15.03 -3.63
N GLU A 497 -15.52 15.77 -4.22
CA GLU A 497 -16.67 16.36 -3.51
C GLU A 497 -17.53 15.26 -2.86
N THR A 498 -17.84 14.21 -3.61
CA THR A 498 -18.61 13.06 -3.12
C THR A 498 -17.90 12.40 -1.93
N LEU A 499 -16.60 12.15 -2.04
CA LEU A 499 -15.82 11.55 -0.97
C LEU A 499 -15.70 12.48 0.26
N ASN A 500 -15.52 13.79 0.05
CA ASN A 500 -15.41 14.77 1.14
C ASN A 500 -16.70 14.94 1.94
N ALA A 501 -17.86 14.67 1.32
CA ALA A 501 -19.15 14.61 2.02
C ALA A 501 -19.29 13.38 2.94
N THR A 502 -18.44 12.36 2.77
CA THR A 502 -18.46 11.12 3.58
C THR A 502 -17.37 11.10 4.65
N THR A 503 -17.35 10.06 5.48
CA THR A 503 -16.17 9.68 6.27
C THR A 503 -15.43 8.55 5.55
N PRO A 504 -14.16 8.74 5.15
CA PRO A 504 -13.42 7.73 4.40
C PRO A 504 -12.78 6.67 5.31
N HIS A 505 -12.71 5.43 4.79
CA HIS A 505 -12.03 4.28 5.35
C HIS A 505 -11.08 3.74 4.29
N TYR A 506 -9.82 3.48 4.62
CA TYR A 506 -8.80 3.16 3.62
C TYR A 506 -8.37 1.70 3.68
N VAL A 507 -8.36 1.04 2.52
CA VAL A 507 -7.80 -0.30 2.32
C VAL A 507 -6.68 -0.22 1.29
N ARG A 508 -5.45 -0.58 1.70
CA ARG A 508 -4.27 -0.63 0.81
C ARG A 508 -3.95 -2.08 0.45
N CYS A 509 -4.18 -2.45 -0.79
CA CYS A 509 -3.87 -3.78 -1.33
C CYS A 509 -2.42 -3.84 -1.83
N ILE A 510 -1.68 -4.90 -1.47
CA ILE A 510 -0.27 -5.10 -1.84
C ILE A 510 -0.11 -6.44 -2.56
N LYS A 511 0.47 -6.41 -3.76
CA LYS A 511 0.85 -7.59 -4.54
C LYS A 511 2.17 -8.16 -4.00
N PRO A 512 2.23 -9.41 -3.50
CA PRO A 512 3.42 -9.90 -2.82
C PRO A 512 4.53 -10.38 -3.77
N ASN A 513 4.20 -10.76 -5.01
CA ASN A 513 5.14 -11.17 -6.06
C ASN A 513 4.48 -11.06 -7.45
N ASP A 514 5.28 -11.03 -8.52
CA ASP A 514 4.78 -10.91 -9.90
C ASP A 514 4.34 -12.21 -10.56
N PHE A 515 4.85 -13.35 -10.08
CA PHE A 515 4.63 -14.67 -10.67
C PHE A 515 3.34 -15.35 -10.17
N LYS A 516 2.50 -14.64 -9.41
CA LYS A 516 1.24 -15.14 -8.82
C LYS A 516 1.45 -16.35 -7.89
N PHE A 517 2.63 -16.49 -7.29
CA PHE A 517 2.90 -17.58 -6.35
C PHE A 517 2.18 -17.37 -5.02
N PRO A 518 1.54 -18.41 -4.46
CA PRO A 518 0.87 -18.30 -3.17
C PRO A 518 1.91 -18.08 -2.06
N PHE A 519 1.60 -17.17 -1.13
CA PHE A 519 2.41 -16.89 0.09
C PHE A 519 3.90 -16.65 -0.14
N THR A 520 4.30 -16.23 -1.34
CA THR A 520 5.68 -15.88 -1.67
C THR A 520 5.82 -14.36 -1.67
N PHE A 521 6.85 -13.84 -1.00
CA PHE A 521 7.05 -12.41 -0.80
C PHE A 521 8.35 -11.97 -1.46
N ASP A 522 8.27 -11.01 -2.37
CA ASP A 522 9.42 -10.31 -2.95
C ASP A 522 9.58 -8.95 -2.25
N GLU A 523 10.68 -8.77 -1.51
CA GLU A 523 10.91 -7.54 -0.76
C GLU A 523 11.07 -6.32 -1.65
N LYS A 524 11.67 -6.46 -2.85
CA LYS A 524 11.86 -5.35 -3.79
C LYS A 524 10.51 -4.89 -4.34
N ARG A 525 9.63 -5.84 -4.67
CA ARG A 525 8.28 -5.55 -5.16
C ARG A 525 7.38 -4.95 -4.08
N ALA A 526 7.48 -5.45 -2.86
CA ALA A 526 6.71 -4.94 -1.74
C ALA A 526 7.11 -3.50 -1.36
N VAL A 527 8.42 -3.20 -1.27
CA VAL A 527 8.88 -1.85 -0.91
C VAL A 527 8.50 -0.81 -1.96
N GLN A 528 8.54 -1.18 -3.25
CA GLN A 528 8.07 -0.31 -4.34
C GLN A 528 6.60 0.06 -4.15
N GLN A 529 5.74 -0.92 -3.87
CA GLN A 529 4.31 -0.67 -3.65
C GLN A 529 4.02 0.10 -2.37
N LEU A 530 4.77 -0.12 -1.29
CA LEU A 530 4.60 0.64 -0.05
C LEU A 530 4.92 2.13 -0.23
N ARG A 531 5.88 2.47 -1.12
CA ARG A 531 6.11 3.86 -1.56
C ARG A 531 4.95 4.37 -2.41
N ALA A 532 4.59 3.62 -3.46
CA ALA A 532 3.54 4.00 -4.41
C ALA A 532 2.15 4.14 -3.80
N CYS A 533 1.85 3.41 -2.72
CA CYS A 533 0.58 3.47 -2.00
C CYS A 533 0.54 4.56 -0.90
N GLY A 534 1.63 5.32 -0.71
CA GLY A 534 1.73 6.37 0.30
C GLY A 534 1.82 5.85 1.74
N VAL A 535 2.03 4.53 1.93
CA VAL A 535 2.06 3.91 3.26
C VAL A 535 3.27 4.38 4.05
N LEU A 536 4.44 4.44 3.42
CA LEU A 536 5.65 4.91 4.09
C LEU A 536 5.55 6.39 4.48
N GLU A 537 4.87 7.20 3.66
CA GLU A 537 4.65 8.62 3.95
C GLU A 537 3.68 8.78 5.13
N THR A 538 2.62 7.96 5.18
CA THR A 538 1.72 7.88 6.34
C THR A 538 2.49 7.54 7.62
N ILE A 539 3.38 6.54 7.55
CA ILE A 539 4.23 6.13 8.67
C ILE A 539 5.20 7.26 9.05
N ARG A 540 5.74 8.00 8.08
CA ARG A 540 6.63 9.14 8.31
C ARG A 540 5.92 10.26 9.07
N ILE A 541 4.69 10.62 8.65
CA ILE A 541 3.84 11.59 9.33
C ILE A 541 3.52 11.11 10.76
N SER A 542 3.12 9.83 10.90
CA SER A 542 2.82 9.23 12.19
C SER A 542 4.05 9.21 13.13
N ALA A 543 5.24 8.96 12.57
CA ALA A 543 6.51 8.94 13.30
C ALA A 543 7.00 10.32 13.72
N ALA A 544 6.65 11.37 12.96
CA ALA A 544 6.89 12.77 13.32
C ALA A 544 6.00 13.24 14.48
N GLY A 545 4.91 12.54 14.78
CA GLY A 545 4.07 12.72 15.97
C GLY A 545 4.52 11.84 17.14
N PHE A 546 3.56 11.18 17.78
CA PHE A 546 3.78 10.21 18.86
C PHE A 546 3.20 8.83 18.46
N PRO A 547 3.95 8.03 17.67
CA PRO A 547 3.42 6.80 17.07
C PRO A 547 3.18 5.67 18.08
N SER A 548 3.96 5.64 19.17
CA SER A 548 3.88 4.57 20.17
C SER A 548 2.98 4.99 21.32
N ARG A 549 1.83 4.30 21.47
CA ARG A 549 0.79 4.65 22.44
C ARG A 549 0.55 3.46 23.36
N TRP A 550 0.73 3.68 24.66
CA TRP A 550 0.56 2.63 25.68
C TRP A 550 -0.42 3.14 26.73
N THR A 551 -1.38 2.32 27.14
CA THR A 551 -2.18 2.63 28.32
C THR A 551 -1.30 2.65 29.57
N TYR A 552 -1.71 3.38 30.60
CA TYR A 552 -1.01 3.35 31.90
C TYR A 552 -0.92 1.92 32.48
N GLN A 553 -1.93 1.08 32.22
CA GLN A 553 -1.96 -0.32 32.64
C GLN A 553 -0.82 -1.14 32.02
N GLU A 554 -0.70 -1.08 30.69
CA GLU A 554 0.29 -1.85 29.92
C GLU A 554 1.70 -1.40 30.30
N PHE A 555 1.93 -0.07 30.34
CA PHE A 555 3.21 0.50 30.72
C PHE A 555 3.63 0.07 32.13
N PHE A 556 2.72 0.19 33.10
CA PHE A 556 2.99 -0.21 34.48
C PHE A 556 3.35 -1.70 34.56
N SER A 557 2.57 -2.56 33.91
CA SER A 557 2.74 -4.01 33.98
C SER A 557 4.08 -4.44 33.37
N ARG A 558 4.45 -3.88 32.21
CA ARG A 558 5.71 -4.21 31.51
C ARG A 558 6.94 -3.66 32.24
N TYR A 559 6.87 -2.43 32.74
CA TYR A 559 8.02 -1.71 33.29
C TYR A 559 8.09 -1.68 34.82
N ARG A 560 7.24 -2.46 35.52
CA ARG A 560 7.25 -2.56 36.98
C ARG A 560 8.61 -2.90 37.58
N VAL A 561 9.42 -3.68 36.87
CA VAL A 561 10.79 -4.07 37.25
C VAL A 561 11.77 -2.89 37.24
N LEU A 562 11.51 -1.85 36.44
CA LEU A 562 12.32 -0.63 36.39
C LEU A 562 12.08 0.27 37.60
N MET A 563 10.92 0.16 38.25
CA MET A 563 10.52 0.98 39.39
C MET A 563 11.21 0.54 40.68
N LYS A 564 11.44 1.47 41.62
CA LYS A 564 11.78 1.15 43.00
C LYS A 564 10.48 1.01 43.79
N GLN A 565 10.44 0.13 44.79
CA GLN A 565 9.21 -0.12 45.57
C GLN A 565 8.61 1.16 46.17
N ARG A 566 9.46 2.05 46.68
CA ARG A 566 9.05 3.35 47.27
C ARG A 566 8.41 4.32 46.29
N ASP A 567 8.69 4.16 45.00
CA ASP A 567 8.17 5.05 43.95
C ASP A 567 6.80 4.56 43.43
N VAL A 568 6.30 3.42 43.92
CA VAL A 568 5.00 2.84 43.52
C VAL A 568 3.91 3.35 44.44
N LEU A 569 2.98 4.13 43.87
CA LEU A 569 1.83 4.72 44.56
C LEU A 569 0.56 3.89 44.30
N SER A 570 -0.50 4.16 45.07
CA SER A 570 -1.83 3.57 44.82
C SER A 570 -2.38 3.99 43.46
N ASP A 571 -2.15 5.25 43.06
CA ASP A 571 -2.45 5.68 41.70
C ASP A 571 -1.35 5.23 40.72
N ARG A 572 -1.74 4.30 39.85
CA ARG A 572 -0.87 3.75 38.82
C ARG A 572 -0.55 4.78 37.75
N LYS A 573 -1.46 5.71 37.45
CA LYS A 573 -1.21 6.80 36.50
C LYS A 573 -0.09 7.71 37.01
N GLN A 574 -0.21 8.20 38.24
CA GLN A 574 0.85 9.02 38.85
C GLN A 574 2.16 8.26 39.01
N THR A 575 2.12 6.96 39.33
CA THR A 575 3.33 6.12 39.38
C THR A 575 4.05 6.10 38.03
N CYS A 576 3.32 5.87 36.93
CA CYS A 576 3.89 5.87 35.59
C CYS A 576 4.52 7.22 35.24
N LYS A 577 3.86 8.34 35.61
CA LYS A 577 4.41 9.69 35.41
C LYS A 577 5.76 9.86 36.11
N ASN A 578 5.78 9.63 37.43
CA ASN A 578 6.98 9.80 38.26
C ASN A 578 8.16 8.94 37.82
N VAL A 579 7.88 7.72 37.33
CA VAL A 579 8.90 6.77 36.88
C VAL A 579 9.43 7.19 35.52
N LEU A 580 8.54 7.55 34.59
CA LEU A 580 8.95 7.86 33.23
C LEU A 580 9.83 9.12 33.17
N GLU A 581 9.50 10.15 33.96
CA GLU A 581 10.31 11.37 34.08
C GLU A 581 11.74 11.12 34.61
N LYS A 582 11.97 10.01 35.32
CA LYS A 582 13.29 9.59 35.80
C LYS A 582 14.03 8.71 34.79
N LEU A 583 13.31 8.05 33.88
CA LEU A 583 13.88 7.14 32.88
C LEU A 583 14.22 7.87 31.58
N ILE A 584 13.37 8.80 31.15
CA ILE A 584 13.55 9.63 29.96
C ILE A 584 13.58 11.09 30.41
N LEU A 585 14.76 11.70 30.34
CA LEU A 585 15.01 13.06 30.83
C LEU A 585 14.39 14.14 29.92
N ASP A 586 14.43 13.90 28.60
CA ASP A 586 13.86 14.82 27.62
C ASP A 586 12.32 14.70 27.58
N LYS A 587 11.65 15.76 27.98
CA LYS A 587 10.18 15.84 28.04
C LYS A 587 9.50 15.96 26.67
N ASP A 588 10.21 16.33 25.59
CA ASP A 588 9.64 16.31 24.23
C ASP A 588 9.43 14.87 23.71
N LYS A 589 10.12 13.89 24.32
CA LYS A 589 10.08 12.49 23.87
C LYS A 589 8.82 11.73 24.27
N TYR A 590 8.01 12.28 25.16
CA TYR A 590 6.75 11.66 25.57
C TYR A 590 5.72 12.70 26.00
N GLN A 591 4.44 12.34 25.92
CA GLN A 591 3.32 13.14 26.41
C GLN A 591 2.37 12.26 27.23
N PHE A 592 1.79 12.83 28.27
CA PHE A 592 0.82 12.13 29.12
C PHE A 592 -0.60 12.55 28.73
N GLY A 593 -1.36 11.59 28.21
CA GLY A 593 -2.77 11.78 27.92
C GLY A 593 -3.68 11.57 29.13
N LYS A 594 -4.98 11.48 28.84
CA LYS A 594 -6.01 11.13 29.83
C LYS A 594 -5.92 9.65 30.19
N THR A 595 -5.80 8.77 29.20
CA THR A 595 -5.82 7.30 29.37
C THR A 595 -4.53 6.62 28.92
N LYS A 596 -3.74 7.29 28.08
CA LYS A 596 -2.52 6.71 27.47
C LYS A 596 -1.29 7.59 27.67
N ILE A 597 -0.12 6.99 27.46
CA ILE A 597 1.17 7.64 27.33
C ILE A 597 1.58 7.56 25.87
N PHE A 598 1.99 8.70 25.32
CA PHE A 598 2.37 8.89 23.93
C PHE A 598 3.88 9.05 23.86
N PHE A 599 4.54 8.28 22.99
CA PHE A 599 6.00 8.24 22.87
C PHE A 599 6.43 8.57 21.44
N ARG A 600 7.52 9.35 21.31
CA ARG A 600 8.22 9.52 20.03
C ARG A 600 8.80 8.19 19.55
N ALA A 601 9.11 8.12 18.25
CA ALA A 601 9.76 6.95 17.67
C ALA A 601 11.05 6.57 18.42
N GLY A 602 11.26 5.26 18.62
CA GLY A 602 12.45 4.71 19.29
C GLY A 602 12.44 4.73 20.83
N GLN A 603 11.54 5.47 21.49
CA GLN A 603 11.56 5.59 22.96
C GLN A 603 11.15 4.31 23.69
N VAL A 604 10.20 3.55 23.15
CA VAL A 604 9.82 2.24 23.70
C VAL A 604 10.98 1.24 23.58
N ALA A 605 11.74 1.29 22.48
CA ALA A 605 12.94 0.47 22.31
C ALA A 605 14.04 0.86 23.31
N TYR A 606 14.20 2.16 23.58
CA TYR A 606 15.08 2.66 24.64
C TYR A 606 14.67 2.15 26.03
N LEU A 607 13.38 2.13 26.35
CA LEU A 607 12.88 1.56 27.62
C LEU A 607 13.16 0.06 27.74
N GLU A 608 13.00 -0.72 26.66
CA GLU A 608 13.37 -2.15 26.66
C GLU A 608 14.89 -2.34 26.83
N LYS A 609 15.72 -1.46 26.26
CA LYS A 609 17.17 -1.47 26.49
C LYS A 609 17.50 -1.26 27.97
N ILE A 610 16.94 -0.23 28.62
CA ILE A 610 17.16 0.03 30.06
C ILE A 610 16.68 -1.15 30.91
N ARG A 611 15.56 -1.76 30.54
CA ARG A 611 15.03 -2.97 31.19
C ARG A 611 16.02 -4.13 31.10
N ALA A 612 16.57 -4.39 29.92
CA ALA A 612 17.59 -5.43 29.72
C ALA A 612 18.86 -5.14 30.54
N ASP A 613 19.33 -3.89 30.55
CA ASP A 613 20.53 -3.50 31.30
C ASP A 613 20.33 -3.63 32.82
N LYS A 614 19.15 -3.29 33.35
CA LYS A 614 18.83 -3.47 34.78
C LYS A 614 18.84 -4.94 35.18
N LEU A 615 18.25 -5.82 34.35
CA LEU A 615 18.26 -7.26 34.58
C LEU A 615 19.70 -7.82 34.55
N ARG A 616 20.53 -7.36 33.60
CA ARG A 616 21.95 -7.74 33.52
C ARG A 616 22.71 -7.33 34.78
N ALA A 617 22.53 -6.10 35.25
CA ALA A 617 23.17 -5.60 36.47
C ALA A 617 22.75 -6.39 37.73
N ALA A 618 21.47 -6.77 37.83
CA ALA A 618 20.97 -7.59 38.92
C ALA A 618 21.65 -8.97 38.96
N CYS A 619 21.80 -9.62 37.81
CA CYS A 619 22.50 -10.90 37.69
C CYS A 619 23.94 -10.82 38.20
N ILE A 620 24.70 -9.80 37.79
CA ILE A 620 26.09 -9.58 38.24
C ILE A 620 26.15 -9.43 39.77
N ARG A 621 25.18 -8.74 40.38
CA ARG A 621 25.12 -8.53 41.84
C ARG A 621 24.91 -9.86 42.59
N ILE A 622 24.06 -10.74 42.07
CA ILE A 622 23.82 -12.07 42.65
C ILE A 622 25.07 -12.94 42.47
N GLN A 623 25.58 -13.03 41.24
CA GLN A 623 26.75 -13.85 40.89
C GLN A 623 27.98 -13.51 41.74
N LYS A 624 28.30 -12.21 41.90
CA LYS A 624 29.47 -11.82 42.70
C LYS A 624 29.33 -12.19 44.18
N THR A 625 28.09 -12.16 44.70
CA THR A 625 27.80 -12.52 46.10
C THR A 625 27.97 -14.01 46.31
N ILE A 626 27.45 -14.84 45.38
CA ILE A 626 27.61 -16.29 45.42
C ILE A 626 29.08 -16.69 45.26
N ARG A 627 29.81 -16.09 44.30
CA ARG A 627 31.24 -16.32 44.11
C ARG A 627 32.03 -16.00 45.37
N GLY A 628 31.75 -14.86 46.02
CA GLY A 628 32.37 -14.48 47.28
C GLY A 628 32.07 -15.47 48.42
N TRP A 629 30.80 -15.85 48.60
CA TRP A 629 30.37 -16.83 49.59
C TRP A 629 31.05 -18.20 49.39
N LEU A 630 31.10 -18.68 48.15
CA LEU A 630 31.68 -19.96 47.80
C LEU A 630 33.19 -19.98 48.11
N MET A 631 33.91 -18.91 47.72
CA MET A 631 35.34 -18.79 48.01
C MET A 631 35.63 -18.68 49.52
N ARG A 632 34.80 -17.94 50.28
CA ARG A 632 34.91 -17.89 51.74
C ARG A 632 34.72 -19.27 52.38
N LYS A 633 33.69 -20.03 51.96
CA LYS A 633 33.49 -21.40 52.45
C LYS A 633 34.67 -22.31 52.12
N LYS A 634 35.21 -22.22 50.90
CA LYS A 634 36.39 -23.00 50.48
C LYS A 634 37.61 -22.68 51.34
N TYR A 635 37.90 -21.39 51.55
CA TYR A 635 39.01 -20.94 52.38
C TYR A 635 38.92 -21.45 53.83
N VAL A 636 37.74 -21.36 54.45
CA VAL A 636 37.55 -21.84 55.84
C VAL A 636 37.80 -23.34 55.95
N ARG A 637 37.37 -24.15 54.96
CA ARG A 637 37.67 -25.59 54.94
C ARG A 637 39.16 -25.87 54.80
N MET A 638 39.84 -25.19 53.86
CA MET A 638 41.29 -25.31 53.66
C MET A 638 42.07 -24.94 54.94
N ARG A 639 41.69 -23.84 55.60
CA ARG A 639 42.32 -23.39 56.84
C ARG A 639 42.15 -24.42 57.97
N LYS A 640 40.94 -25.00 58.13
CA LYS A 640 40.71 -26.06 59.13
C LYS A 640 41.59 -27.30 58.87
N ALA A 641 41.73 -27.71 57.62
CA ALA A 641 42.60 -28.82 57.25
C ALA A 641 44.07 -28.53 57.61
N ALA A 642 44.58 -27.35 57.25
CA ALA A 642 45.95 -26.93 57.58
C ALA A 642 46.22 -26.93 59.09
N ILE A 643 45.31 -26.33 59.89
CA ILE A 643 45.43 -26.30 61.35
C ILE A 643 45.41 -27.72 61.94
N THR A 644 44.60 -28.62 61.38
CA THR A 644 44.52 -30.01 61.83
C THR A 644 45.86 -30.72 61.61
N ILE A 645 46.44 -30.62 60.41
CA ILE A 645 47.76 -31.19 60.10
C ILE A 645 48.83 -30.60 61.04
N GLN A 646 48.85 -29.27 61.21
CA GLN A 646 49.80 -28.60 62.11
C GLN A 646 49.71 -29.13 63.56
N ARG A 647 48.50 -29.41 64.06
CA ARG A 647 48.31 -30.01 65.40
C ARG A 647 48.89 -31.43 65.48
N TYR A 648 48.64 -32.27 64.47
CA TYR A 648 49.18 -33.64 64.43
C TYR A 648 50.71 -33.67 64.34
N VAL A 649 51.30 -32.80 63.51
CA VAL A 649 52.77 -32.69 63.36
C VAL A 649 53.42 -32.27 64.67
N ARG A 650 52.89 -31.25 65.36
CA ARG A 650 53.38 -30.83 66.69
C ARG A 650 53.33 -31.99 67.71
N GLY A 651 52.23 -32.74 67.72
CA GLY A 651 52.10 -33.94 68.58
C GLY A 651 53.08 -35.06 68.21
N TYR A 652 53.33 -35.27 66.91
CA TYR A 652 54.30 -36.26 66.43
C TYR A 652 55.73 -35.88 66.82
N GLN A 653 56.12 -34.62 66.64
CA GLN A 653 57.44 -34.10 67.05
C GLN A 653 57.70 -34.31 68.54
N ALA A 654 56.71 -34.02 69.41
CA ALA A 654 56.82 -34.26 70.84
C ALA A 654 57.01 -35.76 71.18
N ARG A 655 56.28 -36.66 70.51
CA ARG A 655 56.44 -38.12 70.69
C ARG A 655 57.80 -38.61 70.21
N CYS A 656 58.30 -38.12 69.08
CA CYS A 656 59.63 -38.43 68.58
C CYS A 656 60.71 -38.01 69.57
N TYR A 657 60.62 -36.79 70.11
CA TYR A 657 61.55 -36.28 71.10
C TYR A 657 61.52 -37.10 72.40
N ALA A 658 60.34 -37.43 72.91
CA ALA A 658 60.20 -38.29 74.09
C ALA A 658 60.77 -39.71 73.84
N LYS A 659 60.56 -40.30 72.66
CA LYS A 659 61.13 -41.60 72.28
C LYS A 659 62.66 -41.55 72.23
N PHE A 660 63.22 -40.47 71.70
CA PHE A 660 64.67 -40.23 71.69
C PHE A 660 65.22 -40.18 73.12
N LEU A 661 64.63 -39.37 74.01
CA LEU A 661 65.03 -39.26 75.42
C LEU A 661 64.92 -40.60 76.17
N ARG A 662 63.88 -41.40 75.90
CA ARG A 662 63.72 -42.74 76.50
C ARG A 662 64.80 -43.70 76.01
N ARG A 663 65.13 -43.67 74.72
CA ARG A 663 66.21 -44.51 74.13
C ARG A 663 67.58 -44.14 74.69
N THR A 664 67.89 -42.85 74.78
CA THR A 664 69.16 -42.39 75.36
C THR A 664 69.26 -42.75 76.84
N ARG A 665 68.19 -42.55 77.63
CA ARG A 665 68.15 -42.96 79.05
C ARG A 665 68.31 -44.47 79.24
N ALA A 666 67.66 -45.28 78.39
CA ALA A 666 67.82 -46.73 78.42
C ALA A 666 69.27 -47.14 78.13
N ALA A 667 69.89 -46.58 77.08
CA ALA A 667 71.28 -46.85 76.73
C ALA A 667 72.25 -46.48 77.88
N ILE A 668 72.11 -45.29 78.46
CA ILE A 668 72.93 -44.82 79.59
C ILE A 668 72.75 -45.75 80.81
N THR A 669 71.54 -46.20 81.08
CA THR A 669 71.24 -47.09 82.22
C THR A 669 71.91 -48.46 82.05
N ILE A 670 71.82 -49.04 80.85
CA ILE A 670 72.48 -50.32 80.53
C ILE A 670 74.01 -50.17 80.64
N GLN A 671 74.57 -49.13 80.03
CA GLN A 671 76.01 -48.84 80.10
C GLN A 671 76.49 -48.66 81.55
N LYS A 672 75.74 -47.92 82.38
CA LYS A 672 76.02 -47.73 83.80
C LYS A 672 76.09 -49.06 84.55
N PHE A 673 75.09 -49.92 84.39
CA PHE A 673 75.06 -51.22 85.08
C PHE A 673 76.16 -52.16 84.61
N GLN A 674 76.44 -52.21 83.30
CA GLN A 674 77.53 -53.02 82.76
C GLN A 674 78.89 -52.58 83.31
N ARG A 675 79.19 -51.26 83.29
CA ARG A 675 80.43 -50.70 83.84
C ARG A 675 80.60 -51.06 85.33
N MET A 676 79.55 -50.89 86.12
CA MET A 676 79.56 -51.24 87.55
C MET A 676 79.81 -52.74 87.77
N TYR A 677 79.06 -53.60 87.06
CA TYR A 677 79.15 -55.06 87.22
C TYR A 677 80.55 -55.60 86.88
N VAL A 678 81.14 -55.15 85.77
CA VAL A 678 82.49 -55.56 85.34
C VAL A 678 83.54 -55.20 86.38
N VAL A 679 83.53 -53.96 86.89
CA VAL A 679 84.50 -53.51 87.91
C VAL A 679 84.30 -54.26 89.23
N ARG A 680 83.06 -54.43 89.68
CA ARG A 680 82.74 -55.15 90.93
C ARG A 680 83.16 -56.61 90.87
N LYS A 681 82.86 -57.32 89.77
CA LYS A 681 83.25 -58.72 89.57
C LYS A 681 84.77 -58.88 89.60
N ARG A 682 85.50 -58.00 88.89
CA ARG A 682 86.98 -58.04 88.86
C ARG A 682 87.58 -57.83 90.26
N TYR A 683 87.07 -56.86 91.01
CA TYR A 683 87.51 -56.60 92.38
C TYR A 683 87.19 -57.75 93.33
N GLN A 684 85.98 -58.32 93.25
CA GLN A 684 85.57 -59.45 94.08
C GLN A 684 86.40 -60.72 93.81
N CYS A 685 86.68 -61.05 92.55
CA CYS A 685 87.58 -62.16 92.19
C CYS A 685 88.98 -61.96 92.80
N MET A 686 89.55 -60.76 92.64
CA MET A 686 90.86 -60.43 93.21
C MET A 686 90.85 -60.55 94.73
N ARG A 687 89.84 -59.96 95.40
CA ARG A 687 89.69 -60.03 96.86
C ARG A 687 89.56 -61.47 97.36
N ALA A 688 88.75 -62.29 96.68
CA ALA A 688 88.56 -63.71 97.04
C ALA A 688 89.88 -64.49 96.91
N ALA A 689 90.63 -64.30 95.83
CA ALA A 689 91.94 -64.91 95.62
C ALA A 689 92.95 -64.48 96.71
N THR A 690 93.01 -63.19 97.05
CA THR A 690 93.88 -62.68 98.11
C THR A 690 93.52 -63.24 99.49
N ILE A 691 92.22 -63.32 99.83
CA ILE A 691 91.76 -63.90 101.10
C ILE A 691 92.10 -65.39 101.16
N ALA A 692 91.88 -66.16 100.08
CA ALA A 692 92.24 -67.57 100.03
C ALA A 692 93.75 -67.79 100.20
N LEU A 693 94.57 -66.97 99.53
CA LEU A 693 96.02 -67.00 99.68
C LEU A 693 96.46 -66.68 101.11
N GLN A 694 95.89 -65.63 101.72
CA GLN A 694 96.15 -65.27 103.12
C GLN A 694 95.74 -66.39 104.09
N ALA A 695 94.61 -67.04 103.86
CA ALA A 695 94.14 -68.16 104.69
C ALA A 695 95.08 -69.37 104.60
N LEU A 696 95.51 -69.74 103.38
CA LEU A 696 96.51 -70.78 103.16
C LEU A 696 97.85 -70.44 103.82
N LEU A 697 98.31 -69.19 103.70
CA LEU A 697 99.57 -68.73 104.27
C LEU A 697 99.53 -68.73 105.80
N ARG A 698 98.43 -68.27 106.43
CA ARG A 698 98.23 -68.37 107.89
C ARG A 698 98.21 -69.84 108.35
N GLY A 699 97.51 -70.72 107.63
CA GLY A 699 97.48 -72.15 107.92
C GLY A 699 98.83 -72.85 107.72
N TYR A 700 99.63 -72.41 106.75
CA TYR A 700 101.02 -72.86 106.55
C TYR A 700 101.92 -72.39 107.70
N MET A 701 101.90 -71.10 108.05
CA MET A 701 102.68 -70.55 109.15
C MET A 701 102.36 -71.23 110.49
N ALA A 702 101.09 -71.49 110.78
CA ALA A 702 100.69 -72.20 112.00
C ALA A 702 101.24 -73.63 112.06
N ARG A 703 101.18 -74.38 110.93
CA ARG A 703 101.77 -75.74 110.84
C ARG A 703 103.29 -75.72 110.96
N ASN A 704 103.96 -74.76 110.32
CA ASN A 704 105.41 -74.61 110.40
C ASN A 704 105.86 -74.27 111.84
N LYS A 705 105.07 -73.44 112.55
CA LYS A 705 105.32 -73.11 113.96
C LYS A 705 105.12 -74.32 114.89
N TYR A 706 104.14 -75.19 114.62
CA TYR A 706 103.96 -76.45 115.34
C TYR A 706 105.12 -77.43 115.09
N GLN A 707 105.66 -77.47 113.87
CA GLN A 707 106.79 -78.35 113.52
C GLN A 707 108.14 -77.92 114.14
N MET A 708 108.25 -76.66 114.59
CA MET A 708 109.42 -76.13 115.30
C MET A 708 109.35 -76.29 116.83
N VAL A 709 108.22 -76.80 117.35
CA VAL A 709 108.02 -77.24 118.74
C VAL A 709 108.16 -78.75 118.76
#